data_AF-A0A0F4NGG4-F1
#
_entry.id   AF-A0A0F4NGG4-F1
#
_cell.length_a   1.000
_cell.length_b   1.000
_cell.length_c   1.000
_cell.angle_alpha   90.00
_cell.angle_beta   90.00
_cell.angle_gamma   90.00
#
_symmetry.space_group_name_H-M   'P 1'
#
loop_
_entity.id
_entity.type
_entity.pdbx_description
1 polymer ?
#
loop_
_entity_poly.entity_id
_entity_poly.type
_entity_poly.pdbx_seq_one_letter_code
_entity_poly.pdbx_strand_id
1 'polypeptide(L)'
;MTQLKLGFAMGGGVSLGSFSGAALTESIKLAIMYGVDESGQYYEDINIDVFSGASAGALSLGLMLRALAMPSQDTQKRLKAEEKLTDQFKDTPREVSDLEPRMKEKLVDAQLAQDMLEEVWVNGINVNRLLAKESTDKIPTLSQQGGIFNRSAVLKIAQEYILQDSDDFSVADIKQDGLLSERVLYACTIANLAPIKYDATSAFSHNHVDTTPLNDALTSHRHKEVRVFDINLQEIAIESCDHNDQHPSHWMRFHTGGKVEGVCFDFLSKQDWKHIVGTAIASGSFPVAFEPLPLLRYKWEYPHKNQWPFEENKHTYLYSDGGVFNNEPVAEAFKLASHIDALDERTNYNRKIIFVDPNVSKWPTYMLNGLQEYSDQSAYNLMGFSFKLIDGIDLLKTTSLDKILGFGMSQVGMVSAQAEAKEIHATVQTGHNLDHRNALREQLVSLITPSNSAFISLKAHVASALEANHNQEIPTLPCQLEDELKRLVREEPDKLSAIHGLEGVISSANSLEELETEEQRIDALRALLYSYIDIIARLQSKTRNSRLIAIAPYKMLDSNGSKLGKIELPGSPLFAFAGFTSPIPSHFEVGVAKHCSFNFMRQAGLISPTISNPNVLKDSLDHTEKETYEKHFTRAMEKLSKRLDEMIDKSNLLNLGIFNGAVLWPISNMVKSMIKEKPLFPPSKLNFEFRIPVGDDDFELDASGSWSDREPVRIDGKLYLVFTANWIVNDHAWESDFLDGNTLIIYRERFFNKAWDKKHAEVEMPTELLIKRAQLCSYPVFYSTPTINKGTSNPILSWNLRDEVKPIHKLF
;
A
#
# COMPACT_ATOMS: atom_id res chain seq x y z
N MET A 1 -30.90 1.35 -16.05
CA MET A 1 -29.95 2.03 -15.16
C MET A 1 -28.76 1.14 -14.90
N THR A 2 -27.68 1.36 -15.66
CA THR A 2 -26.39 0.70 -15.47
C THR A 2 -25.60 1.46 -14.40
N GLN A 3 -25.23 0.77 -13.34
CA GLN A 3 -24.56 1.36 -12.18
C GLN A 3 -23.10 0.91 -12.10
N LEU A 4 -22.20 1.82 -11.74
CA LEU A 4 -20.82 1.50 -11.39
C LEU A 4 -20.62 1.60 -9.87
N LYS A 5 -20.18 0.50 -9.27
CA LYS A 5 -19.74 0.47 -7.87
C LYS A 5 -18.23 0.50 -7.79
N LEU A 6 -17.71 1.38 -6.95
CA LEU A 6 -16.29 1.57 -6.71
C LEU A 6 -15.93 1.15 -5.28
N GLY A 7 -14.84 0.39 -5.16
CA GLY A 7 -14.12 0.19 -3.90
C GLY A 7 -12.71 0.74 -4.01
N PHE A 8 -12.17 1.25 -2.91
CA PHE A 8 -10.83 1.82 -2.85
C PHE A 8 -9.92 1.03 -1.92
N ALA A 9 -8.75 0.66 -2.43
CA ALA A 9 -7.65 0.09 -1.65
C ALA A 9 -6.45 1.03 -1.73
N MET A 10 -5.85 1.35 -0.59
CA MET A 10 -4.67 2.21 -0.54
C MET A 10 -3.65 1.69 0.46
N GLY A 11 -2.44 1.46 -0.04
CA GLY A 11 -1.29 1.08 0.76
C GLY A 11 -0.58 2.26 1.42
N GLY A 12 0.52 1.94 2.10
CA GLY A 12 1.38 2.91 2.78
C GLY A 12 2.55 3.43 1.94
N GLY A 13 2.82 4.73 2.11
CA GLY A 13 4.01 5.42 1.66
C GLY A 13 4.05 6.80 2.30
N VAL A 14 4.95 7.00 3.28
CA VAL A 14 4.96 8.13 4.22
C VAL A 14 4.80 9.48 3.54
N SER A 15 5.41 9.72 2.36
CA SER A 15 5.39 10.99 1.63
C SER A 15 4.44 11.07 0.42
N LEU A 16 3.63 10.03 0.12
CA LEU A 16 2.97 9.85 -1.19
C LEU A 16 1.44 9.99 -1.15
N GLY A 17 0.91 10.66 -0.12
CA GLY A 17 -0.52 10.99 -0.02
C GLY A 17 -1.01 11.93 -1.12
N SER A 18 -0.12 12.78 -1.65
CA SER A 18 -0.32 13.64 -2.82
C SER A 18 -0.70 12.85 -4.07
N PHE A 19 0.15 11.90 -4.48
CA PHE A 19 -0.12 11.03 -5.62
C PHE A 19 -1.37 10.18 -5.40
N SER A 20 -1.44 9.54 -4.23
CA SER A 20 -2.47 8.53 -3.98
C SER A 20 -3.86 9.15 -3.81
N GLY A 21 -3.97 10.21 -3.01
CA GLY A 21 -5.22 10.95 -2.84
C GLY A 21 -5.72 11.57 -4.14
N ALA A 22 -4.81 12.13 -4.96
CA ALA A 22 -5.16 12.64 -6.27
C ALA A 22 -5.61 11.54 -7.24
N ALA A 23 -4.96 10.37 -7.25
CA ALA A 23 -5.34 9.27 -8.13
C ALA A 23 -6.73 8.70 -7.79
N LEU A 24 -7.04 8.51 -6.51
CA LEU A 24 -8.33 8.00 -6.04
C LEU A 24 -9.47 8.94 -6.42
N THR A 25 -9.33 10.23 -6.10
CA THR A 25 -10.37 11.24 -6.39
C THR A 25 -10.49 11.56 -7.86
N GLU A 26 -9.38 11.58 -8.61
CA GLU A 26 -9.43 11.70 -10.07
C GLU A 26 -10.17 10.52 -10.70
N SER A 27 -9.98 9.30 -10.18
CA SER A 27 -10.68 8.12 -10.69
C SER A 27 -12.21 8.25 -10.55
N ILE A 28 -12.70 8.90 -9.50
CA ILE A 28 -14.14 9.20 -9.35
C ILE A 28 -14.60 10.16 -10.45
N LYS A 29 -13.89 11.27 -10.65
CA LYS A 29 -14.24 12.27 -11.69
C LYS A 29 -14.24 11.67 -13.08
N LEU A 30 -13.22 10.88 -13.39
CA LEU A 30 -13.09 10.20 -14.68
C LEU A 30 -14.18 9.15 -14.90
N ALA A 31 -14.59 8.45 -13.84
CA ALA A 31 -15.72 7.54 -13.93
C ALA A 31 -17.03 8.31 -14.24
N ILE A 32 -17.26 9.45 -13.61
CA ILE A 32 -18.45 10.30 -13.87
C ILE A 32 -18.45 10.82 -15.31
N MET A 33 -17.32 11.35 -15.77
CA MET A 33 -17.21 11.93 -17.10
C MET A 33 -17.24 10.87 -18.21
N TYR A 34 -16.47 9.79 -18.05
CA TYR A 34 -16.14 8.89 -19.15
C TYR A 34 -16.34 7.39 -18.87
N GLY A 35 -16.84 7.04 -17.68
CA GLY A 35 -17.10 5.66 -17.30
C GLY A 35 -18.12 5.01 -18.22
N VAL A 36 -17.72 3.94 -18.90
CA VAL A 36 -18.59 3.14 -19.77
C VAL A 36 -18.67 1.67 -19.33
N ASP A 37 -19.81 1.05 -19.61
CA ASP A 37 -20.02 -0.39 -19.45
C ASP A 37 -19.43 -1.20 -20.62
N GLU A 38 -19.60 -2.52 -20.60
CA GLU A 38 -19.10 -3.42 -21.65
C GLU A 38 -19.77 -3.20 -23.02
N SER A 39 -20.94 -2.55 -23.06
CA SER A 39 -21.63 -2.16 -24.29
C SER A 39 -21.18 -0.78 -24.82
N GLY A 40 -20.32 -0.09 -24.07
CA GLY A 40 -19.85 1.26 -24.40
C GLY A 40 -20.82 2.37 -24.00
N GLN A 41 -21.88 2.07 -23.24
CA GLN A 41 -22.81 3.07 -22.72
C GLN A 41 -22.27 3.68 -21.42
N TYR A 42 -22.49 4.99 -21.24
CA TYR A 42 -22.10 5.66 -20.00
C TYR A 42 -22.89 5.14 -18.82
N TYR A 43 -22.23 4.99 -17.66
CA TYR A 43 -22.96 4.69 -16.43
C TYR A 43 -23.91 5.82 -16.06
N GLU A 44 -25.10 5.43 -15.66
CA GLU A 44 -26.14 6.36 -15.22
C GLU A 44 -25.96 6.77 -13.74
N ASP A 45 -25.25 5.95 -12.94
CA ASP A 45 -24.96 6.23 -11.54
C ASP A 45 -23.61 5.62 -11.10
N ILE A 46 -22.95 6.29 -10.16
CA ILE A 46 -21.66 5.88 -9.58
C ILE A 46 -21.74 5.99 -8.08
N ASN A 47 -21.49 4.86 -7.40
CA ASN A 47 -21.52 4.76 -5.94
C ASN A 47 -20.26 4.10 -5.39
N ILE A 48 -19.86 4.54 -4.20
CA ILE A 48 -18.68 4.07 -3.48
C ILE A 48 -19.15 3.49 -2.14
N ASP A 49 -18.76 2.26 -1.86
CA ASP A 49 -19.22 1.52 -0.67
C ASP A 49 -18.11 0.78 0.07
N VAL A 50 -16.88 0.77 -0.46
CA VAL A 50 -15.76 0.05 0.15
C VAL A 50 -14.50 0.91 0.20
N PHE A 51 -13.89 0.95 1.37
CA PHE A 51 -12.60 1.57 1.63
C PHE A 51 -11.72 0.57 2.40
N SER A 52 -10.47 0.39 1.98
CA SER A 52 -9.49 -0.42 2.70
C SER A 52 -8.12 0.22 2.70
N GLY A 53 -7.62 0.56 3.88
CA GLY A 53 -6.41 1.35 4.04
C GLY A 53 -5.38 0.70 4.95
N ALA A 54 -4.11 0.88 4.57
CA ALA A 54 -2.94 0.53 5.38
C ALA A 54 -2.00 1.72 5.50
N SER A 55 -1.29 1.85 6.63
CA SER A 55 -0.40 2.98 6.89
C SER A 55 -1.11 4.34 6.69
N ALA A 56 -0.44 5.30 6.05
CA ALA A 56 -1.00 6.59 5.63
C ALA A 56 -2.19 6.47 4.65
N GLY A 57 -2.37 5.31 4.02
CA GLY A 57 -3.54 4.99 3.19
C GLY A 57 -4.84 5.03 3.96
N ALA A 58 -4.87 4.50 5.18
CA ALA A 58 -6.05 4.59 6.04
C ALA A 58 -6.42 6.05 6.33
N LEU A 59 -5.45 6.89 6.72
CA LEU A 59 -5.73 8.31 6.98
C LEU A 59 -6.29 9.03 5.74
N SER A 60 -5.72 8.77 4.56
CA SER A 60 -6.20 9.36 3.29
C SER A 60 -7.62 8.94 2.96
N LEU A 61 -7.94 7.65 3.12
CA LEU A 61 -9.27 7.12 2.89
C LEU A 61 -10.28 7.61 3.94
N GLY A 62 -9.87 7.79 5.20
CA GLY A 62 -10.70 8.40 6.25
C GLY A 62 -11.04 9.87 5.97
N LEU A 63 -10.08 10.65 5.45
CA LEU A 63 -10.32 12.02 4.98
C LEU A 63 -11.29 12.02 3.78
N MET A 64 -11.08 11.13 2.82
CA MET A 64 -11.95 10.99 1.65
C MET A 64 -13.37 10.59 2.04
N LEU A 65 -13.52 9.61 2.94
CA LEU A 65 -14.81 9.19 3.50
C LEU A 65 -15.56 10.39 4.09
N ARG A 66 -14.88 11.19 4.92
CA ARG A 66 -15.49 12.39 5.52
C ARG A 66 -15.84 13.46 4.49
N ALA A 67 -15.01 13.65 3.47
CA ALA A 67 -15.25 14.61 2.41
C ALA A 67 -16.46 14.22 1.53
N LEU A 68 -16.63 12.92 1.28
CA LEU A 68 -17.72 12.39 0.44
C LEU A 68 -19.04 12.23 1.20
N ALA A 69 -18.99 11.87 2.49
CA ALA A 69 -20.20 11.75 3.31
C ALA A 69 -20.83 13.12 3.60
N MET A 70 -19.98 14.11 3.85
CA MET A 70 -20.38 15.45 4.28
C MET A 70 -19.58 16.52 3.49
N PRO A 71 -19.82 16.66 2.17
CA PRO A 71 -19.11 17.59 1.31
C PRO A 71 -19.40 19.05 1.70
N SER A 72 -18.48 19.95 1.35
CA SER A 72 -18.63 21.37 1.70
C SER A 72 -19.85 22.00 1.01
N GLN A 73 -20.69 22.64 1.81
CA GLN A 73 -21.85 23.41 1.35
C GLN A 73 -21.53 24.89 1.08
N ASP A 74 -20.26 25.29 1.22
CA ASP A 74 -19.80 26.65 0.94
C ASP A 74 -19.95 26.95 -0.56
N THR A 75 -20.84 27.88 -0.89
CA THR A 75 -21.15 28.26 -2.27
C THR A 75 -19.92 28.71 -3.06
N GLN A 76 -18.99 29.44 -2.44
CA GLN A 76 -17.78 29.92 -3.12
C GLN A 76 -16.82 28.77 -3.41
N LYS A 77 -16.70 27.81 -2.48
CA LYS A 77 -15.89 26.60 -2.74
C LYS A 77 -16.49 25.75 -3.86
N ARG A 78 -17.82 25.58 -3.89
CA ARG A 78 -18.51 24.82 -4.95
C ARG A 78 -18.34 25.48 -6.32
N LEU A 79 -18.51 26.81 -6.41
CA LEU A 79 -18.28 27.55 -7.67
C LEU A 79 -16.85 27.38 -8.19
N LYS A 80 -15.84 27.51 -7.31
CA LYS A 80 -14.44 27.28 -7.70
C LYS A 80 -14.16 25.85 -8.15
N ALA A 81 -14.80 24.86 -7.52
CA ALA A 81 -14.71 23.47 -7.94
C ALA A 81 -15.32 23.27 -9.33
N GLU A 82 -16.48 23.87 -9.62
CA GLU A 82 -17.10 23.86 -10.95
C GLU A 82 -16.23 24.53 -12.02
N GLU A 83 -15.61 25.67 -11.71
CA GLU A 83 -14.68 26.37 -12.61
C GLU A 83 -13.48 25.49 -12.95
N LYS A 84 -12.85 24.86 -11.96
CA LYS A 84 -11.74 23.91 -12.17
C LYS A 84 -12.14 22.73 -13.05
N LEU A 85 -13.32 22.16 -12.81
CA LEU A 85 -13.85 21.04 -13.59
C LEU A 85 -14.12 21.44 -15.04
N THR A 86 -14.73 22.61 -15.23
CA THR A 86 -15.02 23.15 -16.57
C THR A 86 -13.72 23.40 -17.34
N ASP A 87 -12.71 23.97 -16.70
CA ASP A 87 -11.39 24.18 -17.34
C ASP A 87 -10.66 22.86 -17.63
N GLN A 88 -10.75 21.88 -16.72
CA GLN A 88 -10.11 20.57 -16.90
C GLN A 88 -10.73 19.76 -18.06
N PHE A 89 -12.05 19.81 -18.21
CA PHE A 89 -12.79 19.03 -19.21
C PHE A 89 -13.33 19.88 -20.37
N LYS A 90 -12.77 21.06 -20.60
CA LYS A 90 -13.08 21.86 -21.80
C LYS A 90 -12.56 21.16 -23.06
N ASP A 91 -13.27 21.36 -24.17
CA ASP A 91 -12.88 20.84 -25.49
C ASP A 91 -12.69 19.30 -25.52
N THR A 92 -13.29 18.57 -24.58
CA THR A 92 -13.29 17.10 -24.56
C THR A 92 -14.57 16.57 -25.22
N PRO A 93 -14.65 15.27 -25.55
CA PRO A 93 -15.85 14.70 -26.18
C PRO A 93 -17.14 14.77 -25.35
N ARG A 94 -17.04 15.09 -24.05
CA ARG A 94 -18.17 15.25 -23.14
C ARG A 94 -17.79 16.30 -22.10
N GLU A 95 -18.47 17.44 -22.13
CA GLU A 95 -18.23 18.56 -21.24
C GLU A 95 -19.04 18.42 -19.94
N VAL A 96 -18.69 19.21 -18.92
CA VAL A 96 -19.40 19.23 -17.63
C VAL A 96 -20.86 19.67 -17.79
N SER A 97 -21.12 20.55 -18.76
CA SER A 97 -22.46 21.03 -19.14
C SER A 97 -23.36 19.93 -19.72
N ASP A 98 -22.79 18.84 -20.26
CA ASP A 98 -23.52 17.71 -20.82
C ASP A 98 -24.00 16.71 -19.74
N LEU A 99 -23.59 16.90 -18.49
CA LEU A 99 -24.01 16.03 -17.38
C LEU A 99 -25.38 16.41 -16.86
N GLU A 100 -26.18 15.38 -16.55
CA GLU A 100 -27.40 15.54 -15.76
C GLU A 100 -27.09 16.23 -14.42
N PRO A 101 -28.00 17.06 -13.87
CA PRO A 101 -27.76 17.87 -12.67
C PRO A 101 -27.23 17.05 -11.48
N ARG A 102 -27.77 15.84 -11.27
CA ARG A 102 -27.31 14.92 -10.22
C ARG A 102 -25.86 14.47 -10.42
N MET A 103 -25.47 14.13 -11.64
CA MET A 103 -24.08 13.71 -11.95
C MET A 103 -23.11 14.89 -11.88
N LYS A 104 -23.55 16.08 -12.27
CA LYS A 104 -22.78 17.31 -12.09
C LYS A 104 -22.51 17.58 -10.60
N GLU A 105 -23.52 17.45 -9.75
CA GLU A 105 -23.36 17.59 -8.29
C GLU A 105 -22.37 16.57 -7.72
N LYS A 106 -22.44 15.29 -8.13
CA LYS A 106 -21.46 14.27 -7.75
C LYS A 106 -20.05 14.63 -8.23
N LEU A 107 -19.90 15.19 -9.43
CA LEU A 107 -18.61 15.61 -9.96
C LEU A 107 -17.99 16.74 -9.13
N VAL A 108 -18.81 17.71 -8.72
CA VAL A 108 -18.40 18.80 -7.81
C VAL A 108 -17.96 18.23 -6.46
N ASP A 109 -18.72 17.31 -5.87
CA ASP A 109 -18.37 16.68 -4.61
C ASP A 109 -17.05 15.89 -4.70
N ALA A 110 -16.79 15.21 -5.83
CA ALA A 110 -15.50 14.55 -6.10
C ALA A 110 -14.35 15.56 -6.19
N GLN A 111 -14.56 16.72 -6.83
CA GLN A 111 -13.54 17.78 -6.90
C GLN A 111 -13.27 18.41 -5.54
N LEU A 112 -14.29 18.59 -4.70
CA LEU A 112 -14.12 19.09 -3.32
C LEU A 112 -13.33 18.09 -2.46
N ALA A 113 -13.55 16.78 -2.63
CA ALA A 113 -12.75 15.75 -1.98
C ALA A 113 -11.28 15.79 -2.46
N GLN A 114 -11.04 15.99 -3.76
CA GLN A 114 -9.69 16.15 -4.30
C GLN A 114 -9.01 17.41 -3.74
N ASP A 115 -9.72 18.54 -3.71
CA ASP A 115 -9.22 19.80 -3.16
C ASP A 115 -8.86 19.67 -1.67
N MET A 116 -9.66 18.94 -0.89
CA MET A 116 -9.36 18.65 0.52
C MET A 116 -8.10 17.79 0.67
N LEU A 117 -7.98 16.70 -0.09
CA LEU A 117 -6.81 15.82 -0.04
C LEU A 117 -5.56 16.54 -0.52
N GLU A 118 -5.66 17.37 -1.56
CA GLU A 118 -4.56 18.20 -2.05
C GLU A 118 -4.12 19.20 -0.97
N GLU A 119 -5.07 19.91 -0.35
CA GLU A 119 -4.74 20.83 0.75
C GLU A 119 -4.05 20.12 1.90
N VAL A 120 -4.51 18.94 2.32
CA VAL A 120 -3.88 18.18 3.41
C VAL A 120 -2.48 17.69 3.03
N TRP A 121 -2.34 17.03 1.88
CA TRP A 121 -1.11 16.30 1.53
C TRP A 121 -0.05 17.16 0.82
N VAL A 122 -0.44 18.26 0.19
CA VAL A 122 0.48 19.17 -0.50
C VAL A 122 0.85 20.36 0.38
N ASN A 123 -0.15 21.00 1.01
CA ASN A 123 0.05 22.25 1.74
C ASN A 123 0.11 22.03 3.26
N GLY A 124 -0.74 21.15 3.77
CA GLY A 124 -1.04 20.99 5.20
C GLY A 124 0.03 20.24 5.98
N ILE A 125 0.58 19.16 5.44
CA ILE A 125 1.61 18.35 6.09
C ILE A 125 2.99 18.62 5.46
N ASN A 126 3.90 19.19 6.26
CA ASN A 126 5.26 19.50 5.83
C ASN A 126 6.25 19.34 6.99
N VAL A 127 7.54 19.32 6.67
CA VAL A 127 8.62 19.09 7.64
C VAL A 127 8.59 20.09 8.81
N ASN A 128 8.14 21.32 8.59
CA ASN A 128 8.07 22.33 9.64
C ASN A 128 6.95 21.99 10.64
N ARG A 129 5.78 21.58 10.14
CA ARG A 129 4.66 21.14 10.98
C ARG A 129 5.01 19.83 11.70
N LEU A 130 5.66 18.88 11.01
CA LEU A 130 6.11 17.61 11.56
C LEU A 130 7.21 17.76 12.62
N LEU A 131 8.03 18.81 12.55
CA LEU A 131 9.08 19.10 13.55
C LEU A 131 8.74 20.28 14.47
N ALA A 132 7.48 20.74 14.45
CA ALA A 132 7.05 21.85 15.29
C ALA A 132 7.24 21.47 16.77
N LYS A 133 7.83 22.38 17.56
CA LYS A 133 8.04 22.19 19.00
C LYS A 133 6.82 22.59 19.84
N GLU A 134 5.75 23.04 19.18
CA GLU A 134 4.51 23.44 19.82
C GLU A 134 3.90 22.29 20.63
N SER A 135 3.45 22.64 21.84
CA SER A 135 2.61 21.80 22.70
C SER A 135 1.19 22.36 22.75
N THR A 136 0.23 21.48 22.97
CA THR A 136 -1.11 21.86 23.42
C THR A 136 -1.32 21.27 24.82
N ASP A 137 -2.33 21.71 25.56
CA ASP A 137 -2.64 21.17 26.90
C ASP A 137 -2.83 19.64 26.92
N LYS A 138 -3.11 19.03 25.75
CA LYS A 138 -3.39 17.60 25.57
C LYS A 138 -2.27 16.82 24.87
N ILE A 139 -1.30 17.49 24.25
CA ILE A 139 -0.22 16.82 23.49
C ILE A 139 1.14 17.30 23.99
N PRO A 140 1.99 16.38 24.50
CA PRO A 140 3.29 16.74 25.04
C PRO A 140 4.20 17.33 23.95
N THR A 141 5.18 18.13 24.38
CA THR A 141 6.18 18.71 23.49
C THR A 141 6.89 17.63 22.66
N LEU A 142 7.38 17.97 21.46
CA LEU A 142 8.12 17.01 20.61
C LEU A 142 9.28 16.33 21.35
N SER A 143 9.94 17.01 22.29
CA SER A 143 11.00 16.43 23.12
C SER A 143 10.56 15.29 24.03
N GLN A 144 9.27 15.18 24.31
CA GLN A 144 8.66 14.17 25.17
C GLN A 144 7.91 13.10 24.37
N GLN A 145 7.79 13.23 23.04
CA GLN A 145 7.17 12.22 22.19
C GLN A 145 8.21 11.20 21.73
N GLY A 146 7.78 9.94 21.55
CA GLY A 146 8.66 8.86 21.12
C GLY A 146 9.26 9.09 19.74
N GLY A 147 8.43 9.43 18.75
CA GLY A 147 8.81 9.51 17.34
C GLY A 147 9.68 10.72 16.95
N ILE A 148 10.27 10.63 15.74
CA ILE A 148 10.97 11.74 15.10
C ILE A 148 10.03 12.93 14.90
N PHE A 149 8.80 12.67 14.45
CA PHE A 149 7.80 13.69 14.14
C PHE A 149 6.79 13.91 15.27
N ASN A 150 6.29 15.13 15.32
CA ASN A 150 5.26 15.56 16.23
C ASN A 150 3.91 15.01 15.76
N ARG A 151 3.34 14.09 16.53
CA ARG A 151 2.01 13.51 16.30
C ARG A 151 0.90 14.57 16.27
N SER A 152 1.09 15.72 16.93
CA SER A 152 0.12 16.81 16.86
C SER A 152 -0.12 17.32 15.44
N ALA A 153 0.84 17.16 14.51
CA ALA A 153 0.64 17.54 13.12
C ALA A 153 -0.53 16.78 12.50
N VAL A 154 -0.55 15.45 12.68
CA VAL A 154 -1.60 14.57 12.14
C VAL A 154 -2.92 14.74 12.90
N LEU A 155 -2.86 14.90 14.23
CA LEU A 155 -4.05 15.14 15.04
C LEU A 155 -4.71 16.49 14.73
N LYS A 156 -3.92 17.55 14.50
CA LYS A 156 -4.45 18.86 14.07
C LYS A 156 -5.12 18.76 12.71
N ILE A 157 -4.54 18.01 11.75
CA ILE A 157 -5.20 17.74 10.46
C ILE A 157 -6.54 17.02 10.67
N ALA A 158 -6.58 15.97 11.49
CA ALA A 158 -7.83 15.30 11.77
C ALA A 158 -8.85 16.22 12.47
N GLN A 159 -8.40 17.10 13.37
CA GLN A 159 -9.25 18.09 14.01
C GLN A 159 -9.78 19.12 12.99
N GLU A 160 -8.93 19.64 12.11
CA GLU A 160 -9.27 20.67 11.12
C GLU A 160 -10.20 20.13 10.02
N TYR A 161 -9.93 18.93 9.52
CA TYR A 161 -10.58 18.40 8.31
C TYR A 161 -11.63 17.33 8.59
N ILE A 162 -11.52 16.59 9.70
CA ILE A 162 -12.47 15.52 10.04
C ILE A 162 -13.48 15.96 11.08
N LEU A 163 -12.99 16.47 12.22
CA LEU A 163 -13.85 16.79 13.37
C LEU A 163 -14.46 18.19 13.28
N GLN A 164 -13.70 19.20 12.86
CA GLN A 164 -14.05 20.64 12.81
C GLN A 164 -14.46 21.24 14.17
N ASP A 165 -14.17 22.52 14.43
CA ASP A 165 -14.32 23.14 15.78
C ASP A 165 -15.76 23.55 16.18
N SER A 166 -16.80 23.22 15.39
CA SER A 166 -18.22 23.54 15.68
C SER A 166 -18.94 22.48 16.54
N ASP A 167 -20.26 22.63 16.76
CA ASP A 167 -21.16 21.60 17.33
C ASP A 167 -21.12 20.28 16.51
N ASP A 168 -21.69 19.19 17.06
CA ASP A 168 -21.86 17.89 16.38
C ASP A 168 -22.52 18.05 14.99
N PHE A 169 -22.34 17.06 14.11
CA PHE A 169 -22.90 17.11 12.76
C PHE A 169 -24.43 16.99 12.79
N SER A 170 -25.07 17.48 11.74
CA SER A 170 -26.51 17.35 11.52
C SER A 170 -26.80 16.43 10.34
N VAL A 171 -28.02 15.88 10.28
CA VAL A 171 -28.48 15.09 9.11
C VAL A 171 -28.40 15.91 7.81
N ALA A 172 -28.55 17.24 7.90
CA ALA A 172 -28.46 18.14 6.74
C ALA A 172 -27.04 18.25 6.17
N ASP A 173 -26.01 17.89 6.94
CA ASP A 173 -24.63 17.84 6.47
C ASP A 173 -24.36 16.60 5.61
N ILE A 174 -25.17 15.55 5.73
CA ILE A 174 -25.01 14.29 4.98
C ILE A 174 -25.61 14.44 3.58
N LYS A 175 -24.85 14.05 2.55
CA LYS A 175 -25.33 14.04 1.16
C LYS A 175 -26.15 12.77 0.88
N GLN A 176 -27.48 12.90 0.89
CA GLN A 176 -28.43 11.78 0.67
C GLN A 176 -28.32 11.14 -0.73
N ASP A 177 -28.17 11.93 -1.81
CA ASP A 177 -27.92 11.44 -3.18
C ASP A 177 -26.44 11.53 -3.57
N GLY A 178 -25.56 11.22 -2.61
CA GLY A 178 -24.12 11.41 -2.73
C GLY A 178 -23.38 10.36 -3.55
N LEU A 179 -22.07 10.49 -3.56
CA LEU A 179 -21.14 9.51 -4.15
C LEU A 179 -21.00 8.25 -3.30
N LEU A 180 -21.30 8.32 -2.01
CA LEU A 180 -21.32 7.15 -1.13
C LEU A 180 -22.65 6.42 -1.26
N SER A 181 -22.61 5.09 -1.22
CA SER A 181 -23.81 4.29 -0.96
C SER A 181 -24.35 4.57 0.43
N GLU A 182 -25.62 4.25 0.68
CA GLU A 182 -26.25 4.36 2.01
C GLU A 182 -25.45 3.61 3.09
N ARG A 183 -24.89 2.44 2.76
CA ARG A 183 -24.00 1.67 3.62
C ARG A 183 -22.59 1.63 3.03
N VAL A 184 -21.60 1.95 3.84
CA VAL A 184 -20.18 2.01 3.49
C VAL A 184 -19.37 1.18 4.48
N LEU A 185 -18.51 0.31 3.97
CA LEU A 185 -17.55 -0.44 4.78
C LEU A 185 -16.16 0.15 4.66
N TYR A 186 -15.53 0.41 5.80
CA TYR A 186 -14.17 0.96 5.87
C TYR A 186 -13.28 0.09 6.76
N ALA A 187 -12.24 -0.51 6.20
CA ALA A 187 -11.26 -1.31 6.92
C ALA A 187 -9.91 -0.58 7.07
N CYS A 188 -9.34 -0.66 8.27
CA CYS A 188 -7.98 -0.24 8.57
C CYS A 188 -7.15 -1.45 9.02
N THR A 189 -6.02 -1.70 8.37
CA THR A 189 -5.02 -2.64 8.90
C THR A 189 -4.27 -1.97 10.06
N ILE A 190 -4.09 -2.66 11.17
CA ILE A 190 -3.37 -2.16 12.36
C ILE A 190 -2.48 -3.26 12.94
N ALA A 191 -1.34 -2.87 13.52
CA ALA A 191 -0.41 -3.80 14.15
C ALA A 191 -0.47 -3.66 15.67
N ASN A 192 -0.99 -4.68 16.36
CA ASN A 192 -1.10 -4.69 17.82
C ASN A 192 0.26 -5.02 18.44
N LEU A 193 0.73 -4.20 19.38
CA LEU A 193 1.97 -4.48 20.09
C LEU A 193 1.83 -5.57 21.17
N ALA A 194 0.60 -5.86 21.59
CA ALA A 194 0.26 -6.99 22.46
C ALA A 194 -0.56 -8.01 21.66
N PRO A 195 0.03 -9.13 21.21
CA PRO A 195 -0.62 -10.00 20.24
C PRO A 195 -1.88 -10.65 20.80
N ILE A 196 -2.84 -10.91 19.92
CA ILE A 196 -3.97 -11.77 20.22
C ILE A 196 -3.49 -13.23 20.22
N LYS A 197 -3.69 -13.93 21.33
CA LYS A 197 -3.36 -15.35 21.46
C LYS A 197 -4.50 -16.18 20.88
N TYR A 198 -4.16 -17.13 20.01
CA TYR A 198 -5.04 -18.19 19.53
C TYR A 198 -4.61 -19.49 20.20
N ASP A 199 -5.57 -20.23 20.74
CA ASP A 199 -5.31 -21.44 21.50
C ASP A 199 -6.24 -22.57 21.04
N ALA A 200 -5.66 -23.50 20.28
CA ALA A 200 -6.35 -24.66 19.73
C ALA A 200 -6.32 -25.87 20.67
N THR A 201 -5.71 -25.78 21.86
CA THR A 201 -5.57 -26.93 22.78
C THR A 201 -6.92 -27.54 23.16
N SER A 202 -7.95 -26.69 23.33
CA SER A 202 -9.32 -27.13 23.62
C SER A 202 -9.93 -28.05 22.55
N ALA A 203 -9.54 -27.91 21.26
CA ALA A 203 -10.00 -28.78 20.18
C ALA A 203 -9.42 -30.21 20.25
N PHE A 204 -8.27 -30.38 20.93
CA PHE A 204 -7.58 -31.66 21.08
C PHE A 204 -7.86 -32.36 22.42
N SER A 205 -8.60 -31.71 23.32
CA SER A 205 -8.92 -32.19 24.66
C SER A 205 -9.75 -33.50 24.71
N HIS A 206 -10.33 -33.92 23.59
CA HIS A 206 -11.21 -35.11 23.51
C HIS A 206 -10.44 -36.45 23.39
N ASN A 207 -9.13 -36.44 23.17
CA ASN A 207 -8.37 -37.65 22.82
C ASN A 207 -7.52 -38.26 23.95
N HIS A 208 -7.63 -37.80 25.20
CA HIS A 208 -6.84 -38.29 26.36
C HIS A 208 -5.31 -38.29 26.16
N VAL A 209 -4.79 -37.54 25.19
CA VAL A 209 -3.34 -37.36 24.96
C VAL A 209 -2.89 -36.15 25.76
N ASP A 210 -1.76 -36.27 26.48
CA ASP A 210 -1.11 -35.11 27.11
C ASP A 210 -0.72 -34.10 26.02
N THR A 211 -1.43 -32.98 25.94
CA THR A 211 -1.21 -31.94 24.94
C THR A 211 -0.12 -30.95 25.34
N THR A 212 0.50 -31.11 26.52
CA THR A 212 1.56 -30.21 27.00
C THR A 212 2.72 -30.06 26.00
N PRO A 213 3.22 -31.15 25.35
CA PRO A 213 4.26 -31.04 24.31
C PRO A 213 3.79 -30.33 23.03
N LEU A 214 2.47 -30.22 22.82
CA LEU A 214 1.86 -29.56 21.67
C LEU A 214 1.48 -28.11 21.96
N ASN A 215 1.67 -27.58 23.17
CA ASN A 215 1.27 -26.22 23.52
C ASN A 215 1.84 -25.18 22.57
N ASP A 216 3.13 -25.27 22.21
CA ASP A 216 3.75 -24.34 21.26
C ASP A 216 3.25 -24.56 19.82
N ALA A 217 2.85 -25.78 19.46
CA ALA A 217 2.30 -26.10 18.14
C ALA A 217 0.80 -25.74 18.00
N LEU A 218 0.08 -25.66 19.13
CA LEU A 218 -1.36 -25.41 19.20
C LEU A 218 -1.70 -24.00 19.67
N THR A 219 -0.70 -23.20 20.04
CA THR A 219 -0.86 -21.79 20.35
C THR A 219 -0.16 -20.94 19.31
N SER A 220 -0.80 -19.85 18.90
CA SER A 220 -0.20 -18.87 17.99
C SER A 220 -0.53 -17.45 18.43
N HIS A 221 0.33 -16.51 18.02
CA HIS A 221 0.22 -15.11 18.38
C HIS A 221 0.04 -14.29 17.11
N ARG A 222 -0.99 -13.45 17.07
CA ARG A 222 -1.31 -12.62 15.91
C ARG A 222 -1.24 -11.15 16.29
N HIS A 223 -0.33 -10.40 15.66
CA HIS A 223 -0.22 -8.95 15.82
C HIS A 223 -0.96 -8.18 14.73
N LYS A 224 -1.02 -8.73 13.51
CA LYS A 224 -1.84 -8.22 12.42
C LYS A 224 -3.34 -8.30 12.75
N GLU A 225 -4.00 -7.15 12.83
CA GLU A 225 -5.45 -7.01 12.95
C GLU A 225 -6.00 -6.10 11.84
N VAL A 226 -7.28 -6.25 11.54
CA VAL A 226 -8.07 -5.37 10.68
C VAL A 226 -9.27 -4.92 11.50
N ARG A 227 -9.44 -3.61 11.65
CA ARG A 227 -10.63 -3.04 12.27
C ARG A 227 -11.56 -2.53 11.18
N VAL A 228 -12.79 -3.04 11.16
CA VAL A 228 -13.82 -2.70 10.17
C VAL A 228 -14.86 -1.79 10.79
N PHE A 229 -15.18 -0.71 10.07
CA PHE A 229 -16.27 0.21 10.34
C PHE A 229 -17.41 -0.07 9.37
N ASP A 230 -18.59 -0.37 9.90
CA ASP A 230 -19.83 -0.50 9.14
C ASP A 230 -20.65 0.76 9.33
N ILE A 231 -20.73 1.58 8.29
CA ILE A 231 -21.28 2.93 8.37
C ILE A 231 -22.57 2.99 7.56
N ASN A 232 -23.69 3.17 8.24
CA ASN A 232 -24.95 3.51 7.61
C ASN A 232 -25.15 5.04 7.65
N LEU A 233 -25.37 5.65 6.50
CA LEU A 233 -25.61 7.10 6.36
C LEU A 233 -27.08 7.47 6.59
N GLN A 234 -27.89 6.51 7.02
CA GLN A 234 -29.29 6.68 7.43
C GLN A 234 -29.51 6.11 8.84
N GLU A 235 -30.68 6.44 9.41
CA GLU A 235 -31.13 5.85 10.65
C GLU A 235 -31.57 4.40 10.39
N ILE A 236 -31.09 3.47 11.22
CA ILE A 236 -31.51 2.07 11.21
C ILE A 236 -32.27 1.76 12.49
N ALA A 237 -33.19 0.80 12.39
CA ALA A 237 -33.93 0.29 13.53
C ALA A 237 -32.98 -0.40 14.53
N ILE A 238 -33.26 -0.27 15.83
CA ILE A 238 -32.40 -0.81 16.89
C ILE A 238 -32.29 -2.34 16.78
N GLU A 239 -33.36 -3.01 16.33
CA GLU A 239 -33.38 -4.45 16.07
C GLU A 239 -32.40 -4.84 14.96
N SER A 240 -32.16 -3.95 13.98
CA SER A 240 -31.14 -4.14 12.93
C SER A 240 -29.72 -3.92 13.43
N CYS A 241 -29.54 -3.55 14.69
CA CYS A 241 -28.23 -3.41 15.31
C CYS A 241 -27.85 -4.65 16.15
N ASP A 242 -28.70 -5.68 16.26
CA ASP A 242 -28.44 -6.85 17.10
C ASP A 242 -27.57 -7.94 16.42
N HIS A 243 -27.47 -9.12 17.05
CA HIS A 243 -26.74 -10.29 16.53
C HIS A 243 -27.47 -11.02 15.39
N ASN A 244 -28.74 -10.70 15.12
CA ASN A 244 -29.52 -11.26 14.03
C ASN A 244 -29.39 -10.43 12.74
N ASP A 245 -28.69 -9.30 12.78
CA ASP A 245 -28.35 -8.51 11.59
C ASP A 245 -27.55 -9.38 10.60
N GLN A 246 -27.80 -9.15 9.31
CA GLN A 246 -27.10 -9.78 8.20
C GLN A 246 -25.61 -9.36 8.13
N HIS A 247 -25.24 -8.28 8.83
CA HIS A 247 -23.85 -7.82 8.96
C HIS A 247 -23.19 -8.35 10.25
N PRO A 248 -21.85 -8.46 10.30
CA PRO A 248 -21.15 -8.96 11.49
C PRO A 248 -21.29 -8.06 12.71
N SER A 249 -21.63 -8.65 13.87
CA SER A 249 -21.79 -7.89 15.12
C SER A 249 -20.46 -7.47 15.76
N HIS A 250 -19.34 -8.04 15.31
CA HIS A 250 -18.01 -7.65 15.78
C HIS A 250 -17.43 -6.43 15.05
N TRP A 251 -18.10 -5.92 14.02
CA TRP A 251 -17.70 -4.67 13.36
C TRP A 251 -18.12 -3.44 14.16
N MET A 252 -17.38 -2.34 14.00
CA MET A 252 -17.72 -1.06 14.61
C MET A 252 -18.85 -0.41 13.79
N ARG A 253 -20.08 -0.54 14.25
CA ARG A 253 -21.27 -0.05 13.53
C ARG A 253 -21.54 1.43 13.83
N PHE A 254 -21.95 2.19 12.80
CA PHE A 254 -22.33 3.60 12.86
C PHE A 254 -23.66 3.83 12.12
N HIS A 255 -24.50 4.72 12.63
CA HIS A 255 -25.71 5.21 11.95
C HIS A 255 -26.08 6.63 12.37
N THR A 256 -27.09 7.24 11.73
CA THR A 256 -27.49 8.64 12.03
C THR A 256 -28.60 8.75 13.07
N GLY A 257 -29.05 7.64 13.67
CA GLY A 257 -30.15 7.59 14.65
C GLY A 257 -29.72 7.82 16.11
N GLY A 258 -28.47 8.21 16.34
CA GLY A 258 -27.91 8.35 17.68
C GLY A 258 -27.32 7.04 18.23
N LYS A 259 -26.52 7.15 19.30
CA LYS A 259 -25.75 6.03 19.84
C LYS A 259 -26.65 4.98 20.52
N VAL A 260 -26.39 3.69 20.23
CA VAL A 260 -26.97 2.54 20.93
C VAL A 260 -25.88 1.84 21.75
N GLU A 261 -25.96 1.92 23.08
CA GLU A 261 -24.89 1.47 23.99
C GLU A 261 -24.52 0.00 23.79
N GLY A 262 -23.24 -0.27 23.54
CA GLY A 262 -22.71 -1.63 23.33
C GLY A 262 -23.00 -2.23 21.96
N VAL A 263 -23.62 -1.46 21.06
CA VAL A 263 -24.15 -1.98 19.80
C VAL A 263 -23.75 -1.12 18.59
N CYS A 264 -24.02 0.18 18.64
CA CYS A 264 -23.82 1.09 17.51
C CYS A 264 -23.44 2.50 17.97
N PHE A 265 -22.61 3.17 17.18
CA PHE A 265 -22.15 4.53 17.41
C PHE A 265 -22.93 5.55 16.57
N ASP A 266 -22.95 6.80 17.01
CA ASP A 266 -23.59 7.88 16.27
C ASP A 266 -22.62 8.45 15.22
N PHE A 267 -22.99 8.35 13.94
CA PHE A 267 -22.24 8.91 12.84
C PHE A 267 -22.25 10.45 12.82
N LEU A 268 -23.21 11.07 13.50
CA LEU A 268 -23.27 12.53 13.65
C LEU A 268 -22.43 13.04 14.82
N SER A 269 -22.05 12.15 15.75
CA SER A 269 -21.25 12.53 16.92
C SER A 269 -19.76 12.60 16.60
N LYS A 270 -19.17 13.78 16.82
CA LYS A 270 -17.71 13.97 16.68
C LYS A 270 -16.92 13.14 17.69
N GLN A 271 -17.52 12.85 18.84
CA GLN A 271 -16.90 12.00 19.85
C GLN A 271 -16.74 10.57 19.34
N ASP A 272 -17.75 10.04 18.65
CA ASP A 272 -17.75 8.68 18.12
C ASP A 272 -16.85 8.55 16.87
N TRP A 273 -16.76 9.61 16.04
CA TRP A 273 -15.78 9.70 14.96
C TRP A 273 -14.33 9.51 15.40
N LYS A 274 -14.01 9.74 16.69
CA LYS A 274 -12.66 9.49 17.23
C LYS A 274 -12.25 8.03 17.13
N HIS A 275 -13.20 7.08 17.04
CA HIS A 275 -12.90 5.68 16.78
C HIS A 275 -12.33 5.48 15.37
N ILE A 276 -12.95 6.09 14.35
CA ILE A 276 -12.48 6.06 12.95
C ILE A 276 -11.14 6.77 12.84
N VAL A 277 -11.05 8.00 13.35
CA VAL A 277 -9.84 8.83 13.30
C VAL A 277 -8.67 8.17 14.03
N GLY A 278 -8.88 7.72 15.26
CA GLY A 278 -7.84 7.06 16.05
C GLY A 278 -7.31 5.83 15.34
N THR A 279 -8.19 4.99 14.81
CA THR A 279 -7.80 3.77 14.08
C THR A 279 -7.04 4.10 12.79
N ALA A 280 -7.47 5.11 12.03
CA ALA A 280 -6.77 5.55 10.82
C ALA A 280 -5.38 6.13 11.11
N ILE A 281 -5.22 6.87 12.22
CA ILE A 281 -3.90 7.37 12.65
C ILE A 281 -3.02 6.22 13.14
N ALA A 282 -3.55 5.31 13.96
CA ALA A 282 -2.82 4.14 14.44
C ALA A 282 -2.29 3.28 13.29
N SER A 283 -3.13 3.09 12.26
CA SER A 283 -2.75 2.41 11.02
C SER A 283 -1.50 3.01 10.40
N GLY A 284 -1.27 4.33 10.48
CA GLY A 284 -0.08 5.04 9.96
C GLY A 284 1.01 5.38 10.99
N SER A 285 0.92 4.87 12.22
CA SER A 285 1.88 5.15 13.30
C SER A 285 3.16 4.30 13.18
N PHE A 286 3.97 4.59 12.16
CA PHE A 286 5.27 3.93 11.97
C PHE A 286 6.22 4.31 13.12
N PRO A 287 6.69 3.38 13.98
CA PRO A 287 7.28 3.67 15.30
C PRO A 287 8.42 4.69 15.31
N VAL A 288 9.21 4.70 14.24
CA VAL A 288 10.34 5.63 14.09
C VAL A 288 9.83 7.04 13.79
N ALA A 289 8.82 7.17 12.93
CA ALA A 289 8.27 8.46 12.53
C ALA A 289 7.29 9.01 13.57
N PHE A 290 6.33 8.19 14.01
CA PHE A 290 5.29 8.52 14.96
C PHE A 290 5.20 7.47 16.06
N GLU A 291 4.94 7.90 17.28
CA GLU A 291 4.75 6.97 18.40
C GLU A 291 3.48 6.10 18.23
N PRO A 292 3.49 4.85 18.73
CA PRO A 292 2.31 4.00 18.77
C PRO A 292 1.10 4.70 19.42
N LEU A 293 -0.10 4.38 18.93
CA LEU A 293 -1.33 5.01 19.39
C LEU A 293 -2.13 4.06 20.28
N PRO A 294 -2.57 4.49 21.48
CA PRO A 294 -3.51 3.72 22.28
C PRO A 294 -4.88 3.75 21.62
N LEU A 295 -5.49 2.58 21.42
CA LEU A 295 -6.86 2.45 20.94
C LEU A 295 -7.69 1.70 21.99
N LEU A 296 -8.86 2.26 22.31
CA LEU A 296 -9.88 1.55 23.04
C LEU A 296 -10.49 0.48 22.13
N ARG A 297 -10.41 -0.78 22.56
CA ARG A 297 -11.04 -1.95 21.95
C ARG A 297 -12.12 -2.49 22.87
N TYR A 298 -13.11 -3.12 22.27
CA TYR A 298 -14.24 -3.71 22.97
C TYR A 298 -14.28 -5.22 22.80
N LYS A 299 -14.79 -5.93 23.81
CA LYS A 299 -14.87 -7.39 23.83
C LYS A 299 -15.63 -7.95 22.63
N TRP A 300 -16.71 -7.29 22.19
CA TRP A 300 -17.52 -7.74 21.05
C TRP A 300 -16.78 -7.68 19.71
N GLU A 301 -15.69 -6.91 19.59
CA GLU A 301 -14.86 -6.89 18.38
C GLU A 301 -14.08 -8.21 18.17
N TYR A 302 -14.10 -9.12 19.15
CA TYR A 302 -13.36 -10.38 19.16
C TYR A 302 -14.35 -11.56 19.20
N PRO A 303 -14.80 -12.06 18.05
CA PRO A 303 -15.91 -13.04 17.97
C PRO A 303 -15.57 -14.38 18.63
N HIS A 304 -14.28 -14.74 18.76
CA HIS A 304 -13.90 -15.99 19.40
C HIS A 304 -13.71 -15.81 20.91
N LYS A 305 -14.40 -16.65 21.71
CA LYS A 305 -14.41 -16.59 23.19
C LYS A 305 -13.03 -16.55 23.86
N ASN A 306 -12.00 -17.08 23.21
CA ASN A 306 -10.64 -17.17 23.76
C ASN A 306 -9.71 -16.02 23.30
N GLN A 307 -10.18 -15.11 22.45
CA GLN A 307 -9.37 -13.98 21.96
C GLN A 307 -9.32 -12.80 22.93
N TRP A 308 -10.36 -12.61 23.73
CA TRP A 308 -10.45 -11.51 24.70
C TRP A 308 -9.97 -11.98 26.08
N PRO A 309 -8.77 -11.56 26.54
CA PRO A 309 -8.17 -12.10 27.76
C PRO A 309 -8.59 -11.36 29.04
N PHE A 310 -9.40 -10.31 28.94
CA PHE A 310 -9.73 -9.43 30.07
C PHE A 310 -11.12 -9.71 30.65
N GLU A 311 -11.26 -9.46 31.95
CA GLU A 311 -12.56 -9.51 32.63
C GLU A 311 -13.48 -8.34 32.20
N GLU A 312 -12.90 -7.17 31.98
CA GLU A 312 -13.61 -5.97 31.54
C GLU A 312 -14.08 -6.08 30.08
N ASN A 313 -15.19 -5.43 29.73
CA ASN A 313 -15.74 -5.42 28.37
C ASN A 313 -15.00 -4.49 27.39
N LYS A 314 -14.03 -3.72 27.87
CA LYS A 314 -13.21 -2.81 27.08
C LYS A 314 -11.79 -2.77 27.61
N HIS A 315 -10.82 -2.57 26.73
CA HIS A 315 -9.40 -2.50 27.09
C HIS A 315 -8.67 -1.59 26.11
N THR A 316 -7.63 -0.91 26.58
CA THR A 316 -6.80 -0.06 25.72
C THR A 316 -5.57 -0.84 25.28
N TYR A 317 -5.51 -1.16 23.99
CA TYR A 317 -4.33 -1.76 23.36
C TYR A 317 -3.46 -0.67 22.73
N LEU A 318 -2.19 -0.99 22.51
CA LEU A 318 -1.26 -0.10 21.85
C LEU A 318 -0.98 -0.58 20.43
N TYR A 319 -1.19 0.29 19.45
CA TYR A 319 -1.10 -0.04 18.03
C TYR A 319 -0.02 0.75 17.30
N SER A 320 0.56 0.09 16.30
CA SER A 320 1.51 0.65 15.36
C SER A 320 1.04 0.42 13.92
N ASP A 321 1.87 0.84 12.97
CA ASP A 321 1.57 0.85 11.54
C ASP A 321 1.17 -0.54 11.03
N GLY A 322 -0.04 -0.65 10.48
CA GLY A 322 -0.56 -1.90 9.92
C GLY A 322 0.18 -2.36 8.66
N GLY A 323 0.82 -1.42 7.96
CA GLY A 323 1.66 -1.67 6.79
C GLY A 323 2.91 -2.50 7.08
N VAL A 324 3.27 -2.71 8.36
CA VAL A 324 4.33 -3.65 8.75
C VAL A 324 3.98 -5.09 8.32
N PHE A 325 2.69 -5.46 8.37
CA PHE A 325 2.23 -6.81 8.00
C PHE A 325 1.45 -6.84 6.69
N ASN A 326 0.62 -5.84 6.45
CA ASN A 326 -0.15 -5.75 5.21
C ASN A 326 -0.16 -4.31 4.69
N ASN A 327 0.79 -4.01 3.80
CA ASN A 327 0.90 -2.69 3.18
C ASN A 327 0.04 -2.54 1.91
N GLU A 328 -0.66 -3.58 1.47
CA GLU A 328 -1.44 -3.59 0.22
C GLU A 328 -2.79 -4.27 0.49
N PRO A 329 -3.75 -3.57 1.14
CA PRO A 329 -4.98 -4.18 1.66
C PRO A 329 -6.04 -4.41 0.56
N VAL A 330 -5.60 -4.87 -0.61
CA VAL A 330 -6.44 -5.17 -1.77
C VAL A 330 -7.34 -6.37 -1.44
N ALA A 331 -6.81 -7.39 -0.78
CA ALA A 331 -7.58 -8.57 -0.40
C ALA A 331 -8.75 -8.20 0.53
N GLU A 332 -8.53 -7.33 1.50
CA GLU A 332 -9.56 -6.80 2.39
C GLU A 332 -10.63 -6.01 1.61
N ALA A 333 -10.25 -5.16 0.65
CA ALA A 333 -11.22 -4.46 -0.20
C ALA A 333 -12.10 -5.43 -1.00
N PHE A 334 -11.52 -6.49 -1.59
CA PHE A 334 -12.31 -7.52 -2.27
C PHE A 334 -13.23 -8.29 -1.33
N LYS A 335 -12.77 -8.62 -0.11
CA LYS A 335 -13.60 -9.31 0.89
C LYS A 335 -14.79 -8.44 1.32
N LEU A 336 -14.57 -7.15 1.62
CA LEU A 336 -15.64 -6.21 1.96
C LEU A 336 -16.63 -6.03 0.81
N ALA A 337 -16.14 -5.86 -0.42
CA ALA A 337 -17.00 -5.74 -1.60
C ALA A 337 -17.84 -7.00 -1.81
N SER A 338 -17.24 -8.16 -1.63
CA SER A 338 -17.92 -9.45 -1.73
C SER A 338 -19.03 -9.58 -0.69
N HIS A 339 -18.80 -9.13 0.55
CA HIS A 339 -19.81 -9.10 1.60
C HIS A 339 -21.01 -8.22 1.24
N ILE A 340 -20.78 -6.97 0.83
CA ILE A 340 -21.88 -6.04 0.46
C ILE A 340 -22.64 -6.56 -0.76
N ASP A 341 -21.93 -7.01 -1.79
CA ASP A 341 -22.55 -7.47 -3.03
C ASP A 341 -23.35 -8.77 -2.84
N ALA A 342 -22.94 -9.63 -1.89
CA ALA A 342 -23.70 -10.83 -1.54
C ALA A 342 -25.05 -10.50 -0.88
N LEU A 343 -25.22 -9.31 -0.31
CA LEU A 343 -26.46 -8.83 0.31
C LEU A 343 -27.24 -7.86 -0.59
N ASP A 344 -26.67 -7.40 -1.71
CA ASP A 344 -27.35 -6.47 -2.62
C ASP A 344 -28.35 -7.19 -3.54
N GLU A 345 -29.59 -6.72 -3.54
CA GLU A 345 -30.67 -7.25 -4.38
C GLU A 345 -30.57 -6.78 -5.84
N ARG A 346 -29.82 -5.71 -6.12
CA ARG A 346 -29.62 -5.19 -7.48
C ARG A 346 -28.74 -6.13 -8.28
N THR A 347 -29.15 -6.48 -9.49
CA THR A 347 -28.41 -7.40 -10.37
C THR A 347 -27.67 -6.70 -11.51
N ASN A 348 -27.97 -5.42 -11.79
CA ASN A 348 -27.41 -4.70 -12.94
C ASN A 348 -26.39 -3.63 -12.51
N TYR A 349 -25.21 -4.06 -12.07
CA TYR A 349 -24.09 -3.17 -11.79
C TYR A 349 -22.75 -3.77 -12.21
N ASN A 350 -21.74 -2.92 -12.37
CA ASN A 350 -20.35 -3.31 -12.56
C ASN A 350 -19.54 -2.90 -11.32
N ARG A 351 -18.57 -3.72 -10.90
CA ARG A 351 -17.71 -3.40 -9.77
C ARG A 351 -16.26 -3.22 -10.19
N LYS A 352 -15.64 -2.13 -9.73
CA LYS A 352 -14.20 -1.90 -9.86
C LYS A 352 -13.59 -1.63 -8.49
N ILE A 353 -12.46 -2.28 -8.21
CA ILE A 353 -11.61 -1.95 -7.07
C ILE A 353 -10.45 -1.12 -7.62
N ILE A 354 -10.33 0.14 -7.19
CA ILE A 354 -9.21 1.00 -7.54
C ILE A 354 -8.15 0.84 -6.45
N PHE A 355 -6.96 0.40 -6.86
CA PHE A 355 -5.79 0.31 -6.00
C PHE A 355 -4.72 1.28 -6.49
N VAL A 356 -4.12 2.04 -5.57
CA VAL A 356 -3.04 2.96 -5.91
C VAL A 356 -1.77 2.56 -5.21
N ASP A 357 -0.72 2.32 -5.99
CA ASP A 357 0.63 2.05 -5.51
C ASP A 357 1.64 3.05 -6.11
N PRO A 358 2.08 4.03 -5.32
CA PRO A 358 3.07 5.00 -5.78
C PRO A 358 4.51 4.44 -5.77
N ASN A 359 4.77 3.24 -5.21
CA ASN A 359 6.10 2.66 -5.06
C ASN A 359 6.25 1.29 -5.76
N VAL A 360 6.10 1.29 -7.08
CA VAL A 360 6.32 0.12 -7.93
C VAL A 360 7.82 -0.15 -8.17
N SER A 361 8.38 -1.22 -7.64
CA SER A 361 9.72 -1.74 -7.98
C SER A 361 9.64 -2.93 -8.95
N LYS A 362 10.64 -3.09 -9.84
CA LYS A 362 10.70 -4.22 -10.81
C LYS A 362 10.89 -5.59 -10.14
N TRP A 363 11.28 -5.59 -8.86
CA TRP A 363 11.48 -6.77 -8.04
C TRP A 363 10.63 -6.58 -6.78
N PRO A 364 9.93 -7.60 -6.26
CA PRO A 364 9.37 -7.52 -4.93
C PRO A 364 10.50 -7.15 -3.98
N THR A 365 10.48 -5.94 -3.45
CA THR A 365 11.50 -5.50 -2.51
C THR A 365 11.21 -6.24 -1.21
N TYR A 366 11.91 -7.35 -0.99
CA TYR A 366 11.96 -8.01 0.31
C TYR A 366 12.77 -7.13 1.25
N MET A 367 12.22 -6.00 1.68
CA MET A 367 12.79 -5.25 2.80
C MET A 367 12.22 -5.82 4.08
N LEU A 368 12.65 -7.03 4.44
CA LEU A 368 12.79 -7.36 5.85
C LEU A 368 14.12 -6.74 6.30
N ASN A 369 14.12 -5.45 6.62
CA ASN A 369 15.26 -4.84 7.30
C ASN A 369 15.39 -5.49 8.68
N GLY A 370 16.14 -6.59 8.76
CA GLY A 370 16.43 -7.30 10.00
C GLY A 370 16.71 -8.81 9.91
N LEU A 371 16.53 -9.46 8.76
CA LEU A 371 16.57 -10.94 8.69
C LEU A 371 17.67 -11.54 7.78
N GLN A 372 18.77 -10.83 7.53
CA GLN A 372 19.85 -11.43 6.74
C GLN A 372 20.81 -12.36 7.52
N GLU A 373 20.72 -12.45 8.86
CA GLU A 373 21.60 -13.36 9.62
C GLU A 373 20.95 -13.93 10.89
N TYR A 374 19.89 -14.73 10.79
CA TYR A 374 19.48 -15.59 11.92
C TYR A 374 18.90 -16.91 11.41
N SER A 375 19.71 -17.70 10.70
CA SER A 375 19.34 -19.08 10.34
C SER A 375 19.60 -20.09 11.45
N ASP A 376 20.34 -19.76 12.51
CA ASP A 376 20.75 -20.78 13.49
C ASP A 376 20.94 -20.22 14.90
N GLN A 377 19.89 -19.80 15.61
CA GLN A 377 19.97 -19.67 17.07
C GLN A 377 18.70 -20.13 17.78
N SER A 378 18.90 -21.11 18.67
CA SER A 378 17.93 -21.71 19.59
C SER A 378 17.19 -20.70 20.45
N ALA A 379 15.94 -21.04 20.81
CA ALA A 379 15.03 -20.29 21.66
C ALA A 379 15.72 -19.62 22.88
N TYR A 380 15.79 -18.30 22.86
CA TYR A 380 16.09 -17.53 24.06
C TYR A 380 14.86 -17.52 24.96
N ASN A 381 14.92 -18.33 26.02
CA ASN A 381 14.02 -18.26 27.17
C ASN A 381 14.14 -16.88 27.85
N LEU A 382 13.24 -15.96 27.52
CA LEU A 382 13.06 -14.66 28.18
C LEU A 382 11.86 -14.70 29.14
N MET A 383 11.71 -15.78 29.90
CA MET A 383 10.73 -15.83 31.00
C MET A 383 11.45 -15.41 32.29
N GLY A 384 11.30 -14.15 32.68
CA GLY A 384 11.96 -13.63 33.89
C GLY A 384 11.74 -12.17 34.25
N PHE A 385 10.86 -11.42 33.58
CA PHE A 385 10.51 -10.05 34.01
C PHE A 385 9.00 -9.91 34.14
N SER A 386 8.58 -9.72 35.39
CA SER A 386 7.21 -9.50 35.83
C SER A 386 6.60 -8.26 35.17
N PHE A 387 5.68 -8.45 34.23
CA PHE A 387 4.86 -7.38 33.66
C PHE A 387 3.77 -6.97 34.65
N LYS A 388 4.14 -6.09 35.59
CA LYS A 388 3.26 -5.16 36.28
C LYS A 388 4.01 -3.83 36.29
N LEU A 389 3.69 -2.93 35.35
CA LEU A 389 4.00 -1.49 35.30
C LEU A 389 4.24 -1.04 33.85
N ILE A 390 3.15 -0.82 33.10
CA ILE A 390 3.06 0.32 32.18
C ILE A 390 1.64 0.86 32.31
N ASP A 391 1.33 1.42 33.47
CA ASP A 391 0.21 2.36 33.54
C ASP A 391 0.65 3.59 32.73
N GLY A 392 -0.14 4.01 31.75
CA GLY A 392 0.20 5.06 30.76
C GLY A 392 0.60 6.44 31.32
N ILE A 393 0.67 6.58 32.64
CA ILE A 393 1.12 7.75 33.39
C ILE A 393 2.66 7.79 33.49
N ASP A 394 3.36 6.64 33.54
CA ASP A 394 4.82 6.60 33.71
C ASP A 394 5.60 6.99 32.43
N LEU A 395 4.92 7.03 31.28
CA LEU A 395 5.47 7.50 30.01
C LEU A 395 5.59 9.03 29.95
N LEU A 396 5.00 9.81 30.86
CA LEU A 396 5.04 11.27 30.77
C LEU A 396 6.40 11.88 31.17
N LYS A 397 7.27 11.11 31.84
CA LYS A 397 8.56 11.58 32.37
C LYS A 397 9.79 11.04 31.65
N THR A 398 9.64 10.08 30.74
CA THR A 398 10.76 9.44 30.03
C THR A 398 11.12 10.16 28.73
N THR A 399 12.39 10.06 28.34
CA THR A 399 12.91 10.74 27.13
C THR A 399 12.47 10.01 25.86
N SER A 400 12.49 10.70 24.71
CA SER A 400 11.93 10.19 23.44
C SER A 400 12.49 8.83 23.00
N LEU A 401 13.80 8.61 23.21
CA LEU A 401 14.47 7.38 22.79
C LEU A 401 14.16 6.19 23.71
N ASP A 402 14.03 6.44 25.01
CA ASP A 402 13.67 5.42 26.02
C ASP A 402 12.30 4.81 25.71
N LYS A 403 11.36 5.62 25.19
CA LYS A 403 10.04 5.17 24.74
C LYS A 403 10.13 4.29 23.50
N ILE A 404 10.88 4.71 22.47
CA ILE A 404 11.01 3.94 21.22
C ILE A 404 11.61 2.56 21.50
N LEU A 405 12.66 2.45 22.32
CA LEU A 405 13.33 1.16 22.54
C LEU A 405 12.46 0.14 23.27
N GLY A 406 11.63 0.59 24.22
CA GLY A 406 10.61 -0.27 24.84
C GLY A 406 9.65 -0.87 23.81
N PHE A 407 9.28 -0.09 22.79
CA PHE A 407 8.48 -0.57 21.65
C PHE A 407 9.31 -1.30 20.58
N GLY A 408 10.60 -0.98 20.43
CA GLY A 408 11.47 -1.59 19.43
C GLY A 408 11.66 -3.09 19.68
N MET A 409 11.77 -3.49 20.95
CA MET A 409 11.83 -4.90 21.33
C MET A 409 10.51 -5.64 21.03
N SER A 410 9.36 -5.01 21.29
CA SER A 410 8.06 -5.62 20.94
C SER A 410 7.88 -5.72 19.44
N GLN A 411 8.41 -4.78 18.65
CA GLN A 411 8.40 -4.78 17.18
C GLN A 411 9.29 -5.88 16.58
N VAL A 412 10.49 -6.09 17.12
CA VAL A 412 11.35 -7.22 16.69
C VAL A 412 10.65 -8.55 16.97
N GLY A 413 10.01 -8.68 18.14
CA GLY A 413 9.15 -9.84 18.45
C GLY A 413 7.95 -9.97 17.51
N MET A 414 7.32 -8.85 17.16
CA MET A 414 6.18 -8.77 16.21
C MET A 414 6.54 -9.36 14.84
N VAL A 415 7.68 -8.93 14.29
CA VAL A 415 8.15 -9.32 12.96
C VAL A 415 8.66 -10.77 12.96
N SER A 416 9.39 -11.17 14.00
CA SER A 416 9.91 -12.55 14.10
C SER A 416 8.80 -13.57 14.31
N ALA A 417 7.71 -13.21 15.00
CA ALA A 417 6.56 -14.08 15.23
C ALA A 417 5.65 -14.28 14.00
N GLN A 418 5.71 -13.40 13.00
CA GLN A 418 4.76 -13.38 11.90
C GLN A 418 5.41 -13.29 10.52
N ALA A 419 6.57 -13.93 10.28
CA ALA A 419 7.20 -13.97 8.95
C ALA A 419 6.17 -14.37 7.86
N GLU A 420 5.59 -13.38 7.17
CA GLU A 420 4.39 -13.56 6.35
C GLU A 420 4.77 -13.68 4.87
N ALA A 421 4.14 -14.65 4.19
CA ALA A 421 4.17 -14.79 2.74
C ALA A 421 3.10 -13.87 2.11
N LYS A 422 3.44 -13.19 1.01
CA LYS A 422 2.51 -12.29 0.31
C LYS A 422 1.28 -13.05 -0.26
N GLU A 423 0.07 -12.62 0.12
CA GLU A 423 -1.21 -13.18 -0.33
C GLU A 423 -1.47 -13.05 -1.85
N ILE A 424 -0.71 -12.24 -2.58
CA ILE A 424 -0.95 -11.96 -4.03
C ILE A 424 -0.87 -13.22 -4.90
N HIS A 425 -0.06 -14.21 -4.52
CA HIS A 425 -0.01 -15.50 -5.22
C HIS A 425 -1.33 -16.29 -5.12
N ALA A 426 -2.15 -16.03 -4.08
CA ALA A 426 -3.47 -16.64 -3.94
C ALA A 426 -4.48 -16.12 -4.95
N THR A 427 -4.32 -14.90 -5.50
CA THR A 427 -5.28 -14.27 -6.41
C THR A 427 -5.30 -14.90 -7.81
N VAL A 428 -4.14 -15.29 -8.36
CA VAL A 428 -4.07 -15.99 -9.66
C VAL A 428 -4.56 -17.44 -9.53
N GLN A 429 -4.18 -18.13 -8.45
CA GLN A 429 -4.68 -19.47 -8.14
C GLN A 429 -6.20 -19.47 -7.94
N THR A 430 -6.73 -18.41 -7.33
CA THR A 430 -8.17 -18.21 -7.14
C THR A 430 -8.94 -18.16 -8.46
N GLY A 431 -8.43 -17.51 -9.51
CA GLY A 431 -9.09 -17.44 -10.81
C GLY A 431 -9.27 -18.81 -11.46
N HIS A 432 -8.21 -19.62 -11.48
CA HIS A 432 -8.28 -21.01 -11.97
C HIS A 432 -9.20 -21.88 -11.12
N ASN A 433 -9.20 -21.68 -9.80
CA ASN A 433 -10.08 -22.42 -8.90
C ASN A 433 -11.57 -22.08 -9.15
N LEU A 434 -11.90 -20.85 -9.55
CA LEU A 434 -13.27 -20.48 -9.94
C LEU A 434 -13.73 -21.19 -11.22
N ASP A 435 -12.84 -21.36 -12.19
CA ASP A 435 -13.17 -22.11 -13.42
C ASP A 435 -13.40 -23.59 -13.10
N HIS A 436 -12.56 -24.19 -12.26
CA HIS A 436 -12.76 -25.56 -11.78
C HIS A 436 -14.04 -25.71 -10.96
N ARG A 437 -14.38 -24.73 -10.12
CA ARG A 437 -15.63 -24.68 -9.35
C ARG A 437 -16.84 -24.68 -10.28
N ASN A 438 -16.84 -23.82 -11.30
CA ASN A 438 -17.95 -23.72 -12.25
C ASN A 438 -18.09 -25.02 -13.05
N ALA A 439 -16.98 -25.59 -13.53
CA ALA A 439 -16.97 -26.88 -14.21
C ALA A 439 -17.48 -28.02 -13.32
N LEU A 440 -17.10 -28.04 -12.03
CA LEU A 440 -17.58 -29.02 -11.07
C LEU A 440 -19.09 -28.87 -10.82
N ARG A 441 -19.55 -27.63 -10.63
CA ARG A 441 -20.99 -27.32 -10.50
C ARG A 441 -21.76 -27.86 -11.70
N GLU A 442 -21.33 -27.57 -12.93
CA GLU A 442 -21.97 -28.03 -14.16
C GLU A 442 -22.03 -29.56 -14.27
N GLN A 443 -20.95 -30.26 -13.92
CA GLN A 443 -20.93 -31.74 -13.95
C GLN A 443 -21.88 -32.34 -12.92
N LEU A 444 -22.04 -31.71 -11.75
CA LEU A 444 -22.89 -32.22 -10.68
C LEU A 444 -24.37 -31.97 -10.93
N VAL A 445 -24.75 -30.92 -11.67
CA VAL A 445 -26.15 -30.57 -11.98
C VAL A 445 -26.95 -31.73 -12.54
N SER A 446 -26.36 -32.53 -13.45
CA SER A 446 -27.06 -33.66 -14.09
C SER A 446 -27.18 -34.92 -13.23
N LEU A 447 -26.55 -34.94 -12.04
CA LEU A 447 -26.42 -36.12 -11.19
C LEU A 447 -27.21 -36.02 -9.87
N ILE A 448 -27.83 -34.86 -9.60
CA ILE A 448 -28.59 -34.65 -8.35
C ILE A 448 -29.92 -35.39 -8.41
N THR A 449 -30.13 -36.31 -7.47
CA THR A 449 -31.44 -36.95 -7.23
C THR A 449 -32.04 -36.38 -5.94
N PRO A 450 -33.30 -35.88 -5.95
CA PRO A 450 -33.96 -35.39 -4.75
C PRO A 450 -33.95 -36.41 -3.61
N SER A 451 -33.31 -36.07 -2.50
CA SER A 451 -33.25 -36.92 -1.31
C SER A 451 -33.38 -36.08 -0.06
N ASN A 452 -34.33 -36.48 0.77
CA ASN A 452 -34.62 -35.83 2.05
C ASN A 452 -33.42 -35.85 3.01
N SER A 453 -32.71 -36.97 3.07
CA SER A 453 -31.52 -37.09 3.91
C SER A 453 -30.38 -36.20 3.43
N ALA A 454 -30.22 -36.08 2.10
CA ALA A 454 -29.22 -35.19 1.51
C ALA A 454 -29.57 -33.72 1.78
N PHE A 455 -30.85 -33.34 1.66
CA PHE A 455 -31.33 -31.99 1.93
C PHE A 455 -31.02 -31.57 3.37
N ILE A 456 -31.46 -32.37 4.35
CA ILE A 456 -31.25 -32.07 5.77
C ILE A 456 -29.75 -32.00 6.10
N SER A 457 -28.95 -32.94 5.59
CA SER A 457 -27.51 -32.97 5.86
C SER A 457 -26.76 -31.79 5.24
N LEU A 458 -27.01 -31.48 3.97
CA LEU A 458 -26.38 -30.34 3.30
C LEU A 458 -26.79 -29.02 3.94
N LYS A 459 -28.09 -28.85 4.24
CA LYS A 459 -28.61 -27.67 4.93
C LYS A 459 -27.90 -27.45 6.27
N ALA A 460 -27.74 -28.50 7.08
CA ALA A 460 -27.03 -28.41 8.36
C ALA A 460 -25.54 -28.06 8.19
N HIS A 461 -24.85 -28.67 7.22
CA HIS A 461 -23.44 -28.37 6.95
C HIS A 461 -23.24 -26.94 6.45
N VAL A 462 -24.09 -26.46 5.54
CA VAL A 462 -24.05 -25.10 5.02
C VAL A 462 -24.33 -24.11 6.15
N ALA A 463 -25.40 -24.29 6.92
CA ALA A 463 -25.74 -23.40 8.04
C ALA A 463 -24.58 -23.29 9.07
N SER A 464 -23.99 -24.42 9.46
CA SER A 464 -22.84 -24.43 10.38
C SER A 464 -21.61 -23.72 9.80
N ALA A 465 -21.37 -23.86 8.50
CA ALA A 465 -20.26 -23.18 7.84
C ALA A 465 -20.52 -21.67 7.64
N LEU A 466 -21.75 -21.24 7.40
CA LEU A 466 -22.13 -19.82 7.34
C LEU A 466 -21.95 -19.15 8.72
N GLU A 467 -22.33 -19.83 9.81
CA GLU A 467 -22.07 -19.36 11.19
C GLU A 467 -20.56 -19.24 11.48
N ALA A 468 -19.76 -20.22 11.02
CA ALA A 468 -18.30 -20.13 11.13
C ALA A 468 -17.72 -18.98 10.28
N ASN A 469 -18.29 -18.73 9.10
CA ASN A 469 -17.91 -17.59 8.24
C ASN A 469 -18.27 -16.25 8.90
N HIS A 470 -19.43 -16.13 9.57
CA HIS A 470 -19.82 -14.91 10.30
C HIS A 470 -18.79 -14.46 11.34
N ASN A 471 -18.10 -15.42 11.96
CA ASN A 471 -17.05 -15.16 12.95
C ASN A 471 -15.68 -14.80 12.35
N GLN A 472 -15.54 -14.79 11.01
CA GLN A 472 -14.32 -14.31 10.37
C GLN A 472 -14.20 -12.79 10.51
N GLU A 473 -12.95 -12.30 10.50
CA GLU A 473 -12.66 -10.87 10.59
C GLU A 473 -13.38 -10.05 9.50
N ILE A 474 -13.38 -10.56 8.26
CA ILE A 474 -14.21 -10.07 7.15
C ILE A 474 -14.88 -11.28 6.50
N PRO A 475 -16.16 -11.57 6.81
CA PRO A 475 -16.90 -12.62 6.13
C PRO A 475 -17.04 -12.30 4.64
N THR A 476 -17.13 -13.34 3.84
CA THR A 476 -17.33 -13.21 2.39
C THR A 476 -18.67 -13.75 1.93
N LEU A 477 -19.29 -14.66 2.69
CA LEU A 477 -20.67 -15.10 2.48
C LEU A 477 -21.65 -14.36 3.38
N PRO A 478 -22.94 -14.32 3.01
CA PRO A 478 -24.01 -13.98 3.93
C PRO A 478 -23.99 -14.85 5.18
N CYS A 479 -24.55 -14.33 6.27
CA CYS A 479 -24.52 -14.99 7.57
C CYS A 479 -25.68 -15.98 7.72
N GLN A 480 -26.77 -15.76 6.98
CA GLN A 480 -27.98 -16.56 7.02
C GLN A 480 -28.13 -17.38 5.74
N LEU A 481 -28.72 -18.58 5.87
CA LEU A 481 -28.94 -19.48 4.74
C LEU A 481 -29.88 -18.87 3.69
N GLU A 482 -30.90 -18.14 4.13
CA GLU A 482 -31.83 -17.46 3.21
C GLU A 482 -31.09 -16.50 2.27
N ASP A 483 -30.21 -15.66 2.81
CA ASP A 483 -29.47 -14.67 2.04
C ASP A 483 -28.45 -15.32 1.10
N GLU A 484 -27.84 -16.43 1.53
CA GLU A 484 -26.95 -17.23 0.68
C GLU A 484 -27.72 -17.86 -0.49
N LEU A 485 -28.93 -18.36 -0.26
CA LEU A 485 -29.79 -18.87 -1.33
C LEU A 485 -30.19 -17.74 -2.30
N LYS A 486 -30.58 -16.57 -1.78
CA LYS A 486 -30.89 -15.39 -2.62
C LYS A 486 -29.68 -15.00 -3.47
N ARG A 487 -28.48 -14.97 -2.89
CA ARG A 487 -27.23 -14.71 -3.61
C ARG A 487 -27.01 -15.70 -4.74
N LEU A 488 -27.19 -16.99 -4.49
CA LEU A 488 -27.00 -18.05 -5.50
C LEU A 488 -28.02 -17.95 -6.63
N VAL A 489 -29.29 -17.68 -6.32
CA VAL A 489 -30.33 -17.44 -7.32
C VAL A 489 -29.97 -16.25 -8.21
N ARG A 490 -29.39 -15.19 -7.65
CA ARG A 490 -28.88 -14.04 -8.44
C ARG A 490 -27.63 -14.38 -9.27
N GLU A 491 -26.74 -15.23 -8.76
CA GLU A 491 -25.54 -15.68 -9.49
C GLU A 491 -25.90 -16.59 -10.69
N GLU A 492 -26.90 -17.45 -10.53
CA GLU A 492 -27.27 -18.49 -11.50
C GLU A 492 -28.79 -18.49 -11.78
N PRO A 493 -29.37 -17.38 -12.28
CA PRO A 493 -30.82 -17.22 -12.42
C PRO A 493 -31.44 -18.27 -13.35
N ASP A 494 -30.74 -18.64 -14.42
CA ASP A 494 -31.21 -19.65 -15.37
C ASP A 494 -31.26 -21.06 -14.77
N LYS A 495 -30.37 -21.37 -13.81
CA LYS A 495 -30.21 -22.71 -13.22
C LYS A 495 -30.95 -22.89 -11.90
N LEU A 496 -31.43 -21.82 -11.28
CA LEU A 496 -32.08 -21.83 -9.97
C LEU A 496 -33.43 -21.10 -9.99
N SER A 497 -34.02 -20.91 -11.17
CA SER A 497 -35.26 -20.15 -11.34
C SER A 497 -36.45 -20.72 -10.55
N ALA A 498 -36.50 -22.04 -10.32
CA ALA A 498 -37.64 -22.67 -9.65
C ALA A 498 -37.72 -22.34 -8.15
N ILE A 499 -36.62 -21.90 -7.53
CA ILE A 499 -36.57 -21.53 -6.12
C ILE A 499 -36.56 -20.02 -5.88
N HIS A 500 -36.64 -19.21 -6.94
CA HIS A 500 -36.70 -17.76 -6.81
C HIS A 500 -37.94 -17.33 -6.02
N GLY A 501 -37.73 -16.62 -4.92
CA GLY A 501 -38.79 -16.21 -3.99
C GLY A 501 -39.20 -17.28 -2.96
N LEU A 502 -38.56 -18.47 -2.97
CA LEU A 502 -38.80 -19.55 -2.01
C LEU A 502 -37.63 -19.73 -1.03
N GLU A 503 -36.65 -18.84 -1.03
CA GLU A 503 -35.41 -18.97 -0.26
C GLU A 503 -35.67 -19.05 1.25
N GLY A 504 -36.60 -18.23 1.76
CA GLY A 504 -37.03 -18.27 3.17
C GLY A 504 -37.80 -19.55 3.53
N VAL A 505 -38.58 -20.09 2.59
CA VAL A 505 -39.27 -21.39 2.76
C VAL A 505 -38.24 -22.51 2.86
N ILE A 506 -37.27 -22.55 1.96
CA ILE A 506 -36.18 -23.55 1.98
C ILE A 506 -35.35 -23.44 3.25
N SER A 507 -35.03 -22.21 3.67
CA SER A 507 -34.27 -21.91 4.89
C SER A 507 -34.97 -22.40 6.15
N SER A 508 -36.31 -22.38 6.19
CA SER A 508 -37.12 -22.83 7.34
C SER A 508 -37.63 -24.28 7.24
N ALA A 509 -37.64 -24.88 6.04
CA ALA A 509 -38.18 -26.22 5.81
C ALA A 509 -37.47 -27.32 6.61
N ASN A 510 -38.23 -28.23 7.21
CA ASN A 510 -37.66 -29.38 7.93
C ASN A 510 -37.44 -30.59 7.01
N SER A 511 -38.11 -30.58 5.86
CA SER A 511 -38.10 -31.64 4.87
C SER A 511 -38.20 -31.09 3.46
N LEU A 512 -37.68 -31.85 2.49
CA LEU A 512 -37.71 -31.52 1.07
C LEU A 512 -39.13 -31.66 0.49
N GLU A 513 -40.01 -32.46 1.10
CA GLU A 513 -41.41 -32.61 0.67
C GLU A 513 -42.27 -31.37 0.94
N GLU A 514 -41.79 -30.41 1.75
CA GLU A 514 -42.44 -29.10 1.93
C GLU A 514 -42.38 -28.23 0.67
N LEU A 515 -41.53 -28.58 -0.31
CA LEU A 515 -41.50 -27.96 -1.63
C LEU A 515 -42.47 -28.68 -2.58
N GLU A 516 -43.26 -27.91 -3.32
CA GLU A 516 -44.40 -28.42 -4.08
C GLU A 516 -43.99 -29.24 -5.31
N THR A 517 -43.01 -28.74 -6.07
CA THR A 517 -42.62 -29.32 -7.36
C THR A 517 -41.30 -30.09 -7.26
N GLU A 518 -41.12 -31.08 -8.15
CA GLU A 518 -39.84 -31.78 -8.26
C GLU A 518 -38.70 -30.85 -8.68
N GLU A 519 -38.99 -29.87 -9.53
CA GLU A 519 -38.04 -28.86 -9.98
C GLU A 519 -37.54 -27.99 -8.82
N GLN A 520 -38.46 -27.50 -7.95
CA GLN A 520 -38.09 -26.79 -6.71
C GLN A 520 -37.19 -27.65 -5.81
N ARG A 521 -37.50 -28.95 -5.68
CA ARG A 521 -36.70 -29.87 -4.86
C ARG A 521 -35.29 -30.07 -5.43
N ILE A 522 -35.17 -30.19 -6.74
CA ILE A 522 -33.87 -30.32 -7.43
C ILE A 522 -33.06 -29.03 -7.26
N ASP A 523 -33.67 -27.87 -7.51
CA ASP A 523 -32.98 -26.58 -7.46
C ASP A 523 -32.57 -26.21 -6.03
N ALA A 524 -33.38 -26.55 -5.01
CA ALA A 524 -33.01 -26.36 -3.60
C ALA A 524 -31.75 -27.17 -3.22
N LEU A 525 -31.69 -28.44 -3.63
CA LEU A 525 -30.50 -29.27 -3.42
C LEU A 525 -29.30 -28.77 -4.21
N ARG A 526 -29.52 -28.30 -5.45
CA ARG A 526 -28.48 -27.72 -6.29
C ARG A 526 -27.88 -26.48 -5.64
N ALA A 527 -28.71 -25.57 -5.14
CA ALA A 527 -28.26 -24.37 -4.43
C ALA A 527 -27.45 -24.71 -3.17
N LEU A 528 -27.93 -25.65 -2.34
CA LEU A 528 -27.19 -26.10 -1.15
C LEU A 528 -25.84 -26.72 -1.51
N LEU A 529 -25.79 -27.53 -2.57
CA LEU A 529 -24.55 -28.14 -3.06
C LEU A 529 -23.58 -27.07 -3.59
N TYR A 530 -24.09 -26.09 -4.34
CA TYR A 530 -23.30 -24.97 -4.84
C TYR A 530 -22.67 -24.17 -3.71
N SER A 531 -23.45 -23.84 -2.67
CA SER A 531 -22.95 -23.16 -1.48
C SER A 531 -21.87 -24.00 -0.77
N TYR A 532 -22.13 -25.30 -0.57
CA TYR A 532 -21.18 -26.18 0.09
C TYR A 532 -19.86 -26.30 -0.67
N ILE A 533 -19.90 -26.38 -2.01
CA ILE A 533 -18.70 -26.37 -2.86
C ILE A 533 -17.92 -25.06 -2.71
N ASP A 534 -18.60 -23.91 -2.71
CA ASP A 534 -17.94 -22.60 -2.54
C ASP A 534 -17.23 -22.52 -1.20
N ILE A 535 -17.88 -23.03 -0.16
CA ILE A 535 -17.39 -23.06 1.22
C ILE A 535 -16.10 -23.89 1.31
N ILE A 536 -16.13 -25.14 0.85
CA ILE A 536 -14.98 -26.05 0.98
C ILE A 536 -13.81 -25.62 0.07
N ALA A 537 -14.10 -25.04 -1.09
CA ALA A 537 -13.09 -24.59 -2.04
C ALA A 537 -12.46 -23.24 -1.66
N ARG A 538 -13.01 -22.54 -0.67
CA ARG A 538 -12.62 -21.16 -0.29
C ARG A 538 -12.78 -20.16 -1.45
N LEU A 539 -13.85 -20.32 -2.23
CA LEU A 539 -14.18 -19.51 -3.41
C LEU A 539 -15.43 -18.67 -3.20
N GLN A 540 -15.79 -18.45 -1.95
CA GLN A 540 -16.95 -17.70 -1.52
C GLN A 540 -16.99 -16.31 -2.19
N SER A 541 -18.10 -15.98 -2.85
CA SER A 541 -18.44 -14.63 -3.34
C SER A 541 -17.46 -13.98 -4.32
N LYS A 542 -16.51 -14.75 -4.86
CA LYS A 542 -15.59 -14.26 -5.89
C LYS A 542 -16.28 -14.32 -7.24
N THR A 543 -17.12 -13.32 -7.52
CA THR A 543 -17.64 -13.13 -8.86
C THR A 543 -16.54 -12.55 -9.76
N ARG A 544 -16.52 -12.92 -11.04
CA ARG A 544 -15.64 -12.27 -12.04
C ARG A 544 -15.98 -10.79 -12.28
N ASN A 545 -17.05 -10.28 -11.66
CA ASN A 545 -17.58 -8.94 -11.90
C ASN A 545 -16.71 -7.85 -11.25
N SER A 546 -15.98 -8.17 -10.18
CA SER A 546 -15.04 -7.24 -9.56
C SER A 546 -13.70 -7.24 -10.31
N ARG A 547 -13.35 -6.10 -10.94
CA ARG A 547 -12.04 -5.93 -11.60
C ARG A 547 -11.14 -4.95 -10.83
N LEU A 548 -9.88 -5.32 -10.65
CA LEU A 548 -8.85 -4.44 -10.08
C LEU A 548 -8.33 -3.47 -11.14
N ILE A 549 -8.28 -2.18 -10.82
CA ILE A 549 -7.55 -1.17 -11.58
C ILE A 549 -6.41 -0.69 -10.69
N ALA A 550 -5.18 -1.14 -10.99
CA ALA A 550 -3.99 -0.76 -10.26
C ALA A 550 -3.33 0.47 -10.92
N ILE A 551 -3.32 1.60 -10.22
CA ILE A 551 -2.75 2.87 -10.68
C ILE A 551 -1.36 3.06 -10.06
N ALA A 552 -0.38 3.36 -10.90
CA ALA A 552 1.01 3.55 -10.51
C ALA A 552 1.70 4.61 -11.38
N PRO A 553 2.83 5.21 -10.97
CA PRO A 553 3.52 6.26 -11.72
C PRO A 553 4.28 5.67 -12.92
N TYR A 554 3.58 5.52 -14.06
CA TYR A 554 4.15 4.99 -15.30
C TYR A 554 3.83 5.89 -16.49
N LYS A 555 4.82 6.03 -17.38
CA LYS A 555 4.57 6.53 -18.74
C LYS A 555 3.89 5.43 -19.54
N MET A 556 2.65 5.70 -19.92
CA MET A 556 1.84 4.76 -20.67
C MET A 556 2.08 4.97 -22.17
N LEU A 557 2.85 4.06 -22.76
CA LEU A 557 2.58 3.34 -24.02
C LEU A 557 2.39 4.16 -25.31
N ASP A 558 3.24 3.86 -26.31
CA ASP A 558 3.02 4.22 -27.70
C ASP A 558 1.73 3.58 -28.26
N SER A 559 1.39 3.86 -29.52
CA SER A 559 0.18 3.36 -30.19
C SER A 559 -0.03 1.84 -30.16
N ASN A 560 0.98 1.06 -29.75
CA ASN A 560 0.97 -0.40 -29.74
C ASN A 560 0.87 -1.03 -28.35
N GLY A 561 0.80 -0.25 -27.27
CA GLY A 561 0.62 -0.85 -25.94
C GLY A 561 1.88 -1.54 -25.36
N SER A 562 3.11 -1.05 -25.64
CA SER A 562 4.34 -1.35 -24.83
C SER A 562 4.78 -0.29 -23.76
N LYS A 563 4.99 -0.68 -22.47
CA LYS A 563 5.20 0.27 -21.33
C LYS A 563 6.51 1.06 -21.53
N LEU A 564 6.45 2.40 -21.56
CA LEU A 564 7.60 3.25 -21.93
C LEU A 564 8.55 3.56 -20.75
N GLY A 565 8.13 3.38 -19.49
CA GLY A 565 9.03 3.52 -18.34
C GLY A 565 8.33 3.98 -17.06
N LYS A 566 8.95 3.75 -15.90
CA LYS A 566 8.49 4.28 -14.60
C LYS A 566 8.71 5.80 -14.57
N ILE A 567 7.75 6.56 -14.05
CA ILE A 567 7.94 7.97 -13.72
C ILE A 567 8.54 8.01 -12.32
N GLU A 568 9.73 8.58 -12.20
CA GLU A 568 10.31 8.82 -10.88
C GLU A 568 9.54 9.95 -10.20
N LEU A 569 8.86 9.62 -9.11
CA LEU A 569 8.25 10.61 -8.24
C LEU A 569 9.37 11.24 -7.40
N PRO A 570 9.62 12.56 -7.47
CA PRO A 570 10.70 13.18 -6.71
C PRO A 570 10.53 13.01 -5.18
N GLY A 571 9.31 12.80 -4.68
CA GLY A 571 9.01 12.44 -3.29
C GLY A 571 9.05 10.93 -2.96
N SER A 572 9.59 10.09 -3.86
CA SER A 572 9.65 8.62 -3.75
C SER A 572 10.45 8.09 -2.54
N PRO A 573 10.16 6.85 -2.04
CA PRO A 573 10.64 6.33 -0.76
C PRO A 573 12.15 6.08 -0.64
N LEU A 574 12.92 6.16 -1.75
CA LEU A 574 14.39 6.26 -1.67
C LEU A 574 14.83 7.45 -0.80
N PHE A 575 13.93 8.42 -0.59
CA PHE A 575 14.04 9.53 0.33
C PHE A 575 12.76 9.66 1.17
N ALA A 576 12.45 8.70 2.06
CA ALA A 576 11.20 8.53 2.83
C ALA A 576 10.44 9.77 3.41
N PHE A 577 11.02 10.97 3.36
CA PHE A 577 10.46 12.24 3.84
C PHE A 577 10.43 13.36 2.79
N ALA A 578 10.85 13.09 1.56
CA ALA A 578 11.12 14.08 0.51
C ALA A 578 9.87 14.81 -0.01
N GLY A 579 8.70 14.17 0.02
CA GLY A 579 7.42 14.83 -0.29
C GLY A 579 6.98 15.85 0.77
N PHE A 580 7.52 15.78 2.00
CA PHE A 580 7.21 16.75 3.06
C PHE A 580 8.17 17.93 3.11
N THR A 581 9.24 17.92 2.31
CA THR A 581 10.26 18.98 2.36
C THR A 581 9.88 20.19 1.52
N SER A 582 9.02 20.00 0.52
CA SER A 582 8.61 21.04 -0.44
C SER A 582 7.26 20.70 -1.06
N PRO A 583 6.40 21.70 -1.37
CA PRO A 583 5.16 21.46 -2.11
C PRO A 583 5.38 21.15 -3.61
N ILE A 584 6.55 21.50 -4.16
CA ILE A 584 6.92 21.27 -5.57
C ILE A 584 6.77 19.79 -6.00
N PRO A 585 7.43 18.81 -5.34
CA PRO A 585 7.26 17.40 -5.68
C PRO A 585 5.81 16.94 -5.52
N SER A 586 5.10 17.43 -4.51
CA SER A 586 3.72 17.04 -4.23
C SER A 586 2.74 17.54 -5.31
N HIS A 587 2.89 18.77 -5.82
CA HIS A 587 2.12 19.24 -6.97
C HIS A 587 2.44 18.46 -8.26
N PHE A 588 3.72 18.14 -8.47
CA PHE A 588 4.11 17.29 -9.60
C PHE A 588 3.45 15.91 -9.50
N GLU A 589 3.47 15.29 -8.32
CA GLU A 589 2.85 14.00 -8.03
C GLU A 589 1.34 14.01 -8.27
N VAL A 590 0.64 15.09 -7.90
CA VAL A 590 -0.79 15.27 -8.21
C VAL A 590 -1.02 15.25 -9.73
N GLY A 591 -0.21 15.97 -10.51
CA GLY A 591 -0.30 15.96 -11.98
C GLY A 591 -0.06 14.57 -12.59
N VAL A 592 0.99 13.87 -12.12
CA VAL A 592 1.30 12.52 -12.56
C VAL A 592 0.17 11.54 -12.20
N ALA A 593 -0.38 11.65 -10.99
CA ALA A 593 -1.51 10.82 -10.53
C ALA A 593 -2.74 10.98 -11.41
N LYS A 594 -3.10 12.24 -11.73
CA LYS A 594 -4.24 12.53 -12.62
C LYS A 594 -4.06 11.92 -14.00
N HIS A 595 -2.86 12.09 -14.57
CA HIS A 595 -2.50 11.52 -15.87
C HIS A 595 -2.54 9.97 -15.86
N CYS A 596 -1.94 9.34 -14.84
CA CYS A 596 -1.88 7.89 -14.73
C CYS A 596 -3.27 7.28 -14.53
N SER A 597 -4.12 7.89 -13.70
CA SER A 597 -5.48 7.40 -13.42
C SER A 597 -6.29 7.24 -14.71
N PHE A 598 -6.28 8.26 -15.58
CA PHE A 598 -6.92 8.17 -16.90
C PHE A 598 -6.42 7.00 -17.73
N ASN A 599 -5.10 6.86 -17.86
CA ASN A 599 -4.52 5.84 -18.72
C ASN A 599 -4.78 4.41 -18.21
N PHE A 600 -4.69 4.19 -16.90
CA PHE A 600 -4.98 2.88 -16.29
C PHE A 600 -6.46 2.53 -16.39
N MET A 601 -7.37 3.50 -16.15
CA MET A 601 -8.81 3.28 -16.32
C MET A 601 -9.18 2.99 -17.79
N ARG A 602 -8.55 3.68 -18.74
CA ARG A 602 -8.70 3.39 -20.18
C ARG A 602 -8.22 1.98 -20.54
N GLN A 603 -7.07 1.55 -20.05
CA GLN A 603 -6.58 0.18 -20.27
C GLN A 603 -7.46 -0.89 -19.65
N ALA A 604 -8.08 -0.58 -18.51
CA ALA A 604 -9.03 -1.47 -17.86
C ALA A 604 -10.40 -1.52 -18.57
N GLY A 605 -10.57 -0.77 -19.68
CA GLY A 605 -11.80 -0.69 -20.46
C GLY A 605 -12.91 0.13 -19.80
N LEU A 606 -12.60 0.90 -18.75
CA LEU A 606 -13.58 1.77 -18.09
C LEU A 606 -13.78 3.10 -18.84
N ILE A 607 -12.80 3.49 -19.64
CA ILE A 607 -12.85 4.68 -20.51
C ILE A 607 -12.64 4.22 -21.95
N SER A 608 -13.45 4.75 -22.88
CA SER A 608 -13.31 4.43 -24.30
C SER A 608 -11.89 4.72 -24.82
N PRO A 609 -11.30 3.85 -25.67
CA PRO A 609 -9.99 4.08 -26.25
C PRO A 609 -9.92 5.31 -27.17
N THR A 610 -11.07 5.81 -27.65
CA THR A 610 -11.16 7.01 -28.51
C THR A 610 -11.02 8.32 -27.74
N ILE A 611 -11.16 8.30 -26.41
CA ILE A 611 -11.09 9.51 -25.58
C ILE A 611 -9.62 9.83 -25.30
N SER A 612 -9.26 11.09 -25.53
CA SER A 612 -7.93 11.62 -25.22
C SER A 612 -7.82 11.99 -23.74
N ASN A 613 -6.60 11.86 -23.20
CA ASN A 613 -6.35 12.18 -21.79
C ASN A 613 -6.45 13.70 -21.57
N PRO A 614 -7.39 14.19 -20.73
CA PRO A 614 -7.51 15.63 -20.45
C PRO A 614 -6.36 16.13 -19.56
N ASN A 615 -5.65 15.23 -18.88
CA ASN A 615 -4.59 15.56 -17.95
C ASN A 615 -3.23 15.50 -18.67
N VAL A 616 -2.69 16.66 -19.04
CA VAL A 616 -1.38 16.79 -19.68
C VAL A 616 -0.28 16.38 -18.70
N LEU A 617 0.58 15.44 -19.12
CA LEU A 617 1.71 15.00 -18.31
C LEU A 617 2.82 16.06 -18.34
N LYS A 618 3.18 16.58 -17.16
CA LYS A 618 4.47 17.26 -16.98
C LYS A 618 5.54 16.17 -16.84
N ASP A 619 6.43 16.04 -17.82
CA ASP A 619 7.40 14.94 -17.89
C ASP A 619 8.52 15.00 -16.84
N SER A 620 8.84 16.19 -16.33
CA SER A 620 9.82 16.42 -15.28
C SER A 620 9.65 17.80 -14.64
N LEU A 621 10.23 18.01 -13.46
CA LEU A 621 10.46 19.34 -12.92
C LEU A 621 11.38 20.16 -13.83
N ASP A 622 11.09 21.45 -13.99
CA ASP A 622 11.97 22.38 -14.68
C ASP A 622 13.21 22.73 -13.83
N HIS A 623 14.15 23.48 -14.42
CA HIS A 623 15.40 23.82 -13.74
C HIS A 623 15.18 24.64 -12.46
N THR A 624 14.27 25.62 -12.51
CA THR A 624 13.99 26.51 -11.37
C THR A 624 13.29 25.75 -10.24
N GLU A 625 12.37 24.84 -10.58
CA GLU A 625 11.72 23.94 -9.63
C GLU A 625 12.71 22.99 -8.98
N LYS A 626 13.64 22.41 -9.76
CA LYS A 626 14.70 21.52 -9.24
C LYS A 626 15.60 22.25 -8.25
N GLU A 627 16.13 23.41 -8.61
CA GLU A 627 16.98 24.22 -7.72
C GLU A 627 16.25 24.63 -6.44
N THR A 628 14.99 25.03 -6.57
CA THR A 628 14.17 25.43 -5.42
C THR A 628 13.90 24.23 -4.52
N TYR A 629 13.61 23.08 -5.12
CA TYR A 629 13.38 21.85 -4.37
C TYR A 629 14.64 21.37 -3.64
N GLU A 630 15.81 21.40 -4.29
CA GLU A 630 17.08 21.06 -3.64
C GLU A 630 17.34 21.94 -2.41
N LYS A 631 17.11 23.26 -2.51
CA LYS A 631 17.23 24.18 -1.37
C LYS A 631 16.26 23.83 -0.24
N HIS A 632 15.00 23.54 -0.57
CA HIS A 632 13.99 23.14 0.41
C HIS A 632 14.35 21.81 1.08
N PHE A 633 14.77 20.83 0.29
CA PHE A 633 15.17 19.50 0.75
C PHE A 633 16.36 19.59 1.71
N THR A 634 17.45 20.25 1.32
CA THR A 634 18.65 20.40 2.16
C THR A 634 18.28 21.02 3.51
N ARG A 635 17.52 22.12 3.50
CA ARG A 635 17.05 22.78 4.73
C ARG A 635 16.17 21.87 5.60
N ALA A 636 15.33 21.05 4.98
CA ALA A 636 14.48 20.09 5.68
C ALA A 636 15.30 18.97 6.34
N MET A 637 16.29 18.44 5.62
CA MET A 637 17.16 17.38 6.10
C MET A 637 18.07 17.87 7.23
N GLU A 638 18.57 19.11 7.19
CA GLU A 638 19.29 19.72 8.31
C GLU A 638 18.43 19.73 9.59
N LYS A 639 17.14 20.09 9.49
CA LYS A 639 16.22 20.06 10.63
C LYS A 639 15.98 18.64 11.14
N LEU A 640 15.85 17.68 10.23
CA LEU A 640 15.67 16.27 10.57
C LEU A 640 16.92 15.71 11.28
N SER A 641 18.12 16.00 10.76
CA SER A 641 19.39 15.62 11.39
C SER A 641 19.49 16.21 12.79
N LYS A 642 19.19 17.50 12.95
CA LYS A 642 19.19 18.14 14.27
C LYS A 642 18.21 17.47 15.24
N ARG A 643 17.02 17.10 14.77
CA ARG A 643 16.04 16.37 15.60
C ARG A 643 16.58 15.01 16.02
N LEU A 644 17.20 14.25 15.11
CA LEU A 644 17.80 12.95 15.42
C LEU A 644 18.93 13.07 16.44
N ASP A 645 19.81 14.08 16.29
CA ASP A 645 20.87 14.37 17.25
C ASP A 645 20.26 14.73 18.63
N GLU A 646 19.23 15.59 18.69
CA GLU A 646 18.51 15.90 19.93
C GLU A 646 17.89 14.66 20.61
N MET A 647 17.46 13.65 19.85
CA MET A 647 16.91 12.39 20.39
C MET A 647 18.00 11.49 20.97
N ILE A 648 19.15 11.42 20.30
CA ILE A 648 20.30 10.62 20.74
C ILE A 648 20.90 11.24 22.00
N ASP A 649 21.12 12.56 22.01
CA ASP A 649 21.78 13.28 23.12
C ASP A 649 20.97 13.26 24.43
N LYS A 650 19.64 13.26 24.32
CA LYS A 650 18.74 13.24 25.49
C LYS A 650 18.47 11.85 26.04
N SER A 651 19.00 10.80 25.42
CA SER A 651 18.80 9.43 25.88
C SER A 651 19.54 9.18 27.19
N ASN A 652 18.83 8.69 28.21
CA ASN A 652 19.45 8.30 29.48
C ASN A 652 20.20 6.96 29.39
N LEU A 653 20.12 6.29 28.24
CA LEU A 653 20.67 4.95 28.00
C LEU A 653 22.16 4.94 27.68
N LEU A 654 22.85 6.09 27.58
CA LEU A 654 24.30 6.17 27.35
C LEU A 654 25.16 5.35 28.35
N ASN A 655 24.56 4.76 29.40
CA ASN A 655 25.18 3.82 30.35
C ASN A 655 24.92 2.30 30.12
N LEU A 656 24.21 1.86 29.06
CA LEU A 656 23.91 0.43 28.80
C LEU A 656 24.76 -0.27 27.70
N GLY A 657 25.96 0.20 27.38
CA GLY A 657 26.88 -0.54 26.50
C GLY A 657 26.39 -0.76 25.05
N ILE A 658 26.73 -1.91 24.46
CA ILE A 658 26.74 -2.22 23.00
C ILE A 658 25.37 -2.15 22.30
N PHE A 659 24.25 -2.04 23.02
CA PHE A 659 22.89 -2.08 22.46
C PHE A 659 22.30 -0.71 22.11
N ASN A 660 22.98 0.39 22.44
CA ASN A 660 22.41 1.74 22.35
C ASN A 660 22.34 2.34 20.94
N GLY A 661 23.12 1.80 19.99
CA GLY A 661 23.25 2.36 18.63
C GLY A 661 22.33 1.74 17.57
N ALA A 662 21.68 0.60 17.82
CA ALA A 662 21.20 -0.26 16.73
C ALA A 662 20.05 0.32 15.88
N VAL A 663 19.17 1.17 16.43
CA VAL A 663 17.93 1.60 15.72
C VAL A 663 18.06 2.99 15.08
N LEU A 664 18.57 4.01 15.79
CA LEU A 664 18.65 5.38 15.26
C LEU A 664 19.98 5.74 14.61
N TRP A 665 21.08 5.02 14.92
CA TRP A 665 22.38 5.30 14.29
C TRP A 665 22.37 5.04 12.78
N PRO A 666 21.78 3.94 12.25
CA PRO A 666 21.67 3.74 10.81
C PRO A 666 20.84 4.82 10.13
N ILE A 667 19.76 5.28 10.76
CA ILE A 667 18.86 6.33 10.24
C ILE A 667 19.56 7.69 10.28
N SER A 668 20.24 8.02 11.37
CA SER A 668 21.06 9.24 11.51
C SER A 668 22.16 9.27 10.47
N ASN A 669 22.87 8.16 10.25
CA ASN A 669 23.90 8.06 9.21
C ASN A 669 23.32 8.14 7.80
N MET A 670 22.16 7.54 7.54
CA MET A 670 21.48 7.66 6.26
C MET A 670 21.08 9.13 5.98
N VAL A 671 20.45 9.80 6.94
CA VAL A 671 20.08 11.22 6.85
C VAL A 671 21.32 12.09 6.65
N LYS A 672 22.40 11.84 7.40
CA LYS A 672 23.67 12.57 7.29
C LYS A 672 24.39 12.32 5.96
N SER A 673 24.37 11.10 5.44
CA SER A 673 24.91 10.76 4.12
C SER A 673 24.07 11.42 3.01
N MET A 674 22.73 11.46 3.13
CA MET A 674 21.87 12.20 2.20
C MET A 674 22.15 13.71 2.17
N ILE A 675 22.53 14.31 3.30
CA ILE A 675 22.96 15.72 3.37
C ILE A 675 24.36 15.90 2.74
N LYS A 676 25.26 14.93 2.90
CA LYS A 676 26.68 15.06 2.57
C LYS A 676 27.07 14.60 1.16
N GLU A 677 26.41 13.60 0.58
CA GLU A 677 27.03 12.78 -0.48
C GLU A 677 26.22 12.60 -1.77
N LYS A 678 24.96 13.06 -1.89
CA LYS A 678 24.19 12.86 -3.14
C LYS A 678 23.35 14.07 -3.54
N PRO A 679 23.54 14.67 -4.73
CA PRO A 679 22.54 15.58 -5.29
C PRO A 679 21.22 14.81 -5.47
N LEU A 680 20.10 15.47 -5.15
CA LEU A 680 18.75 14.87 -5.21
C LEU A 680 18.43 14.33 -6.60
N PHE A 681 18.97 15.00 -7.61
CA PHE A 681 18.96 14.61 -9.00
C PHE A 681 20.39 14.19 -9.37
N PRO A 682 20.75 12.89 -9.26
CA PRO A 682 22.06 12.45 -9.73
C PRO A 682 22.21 12.89 -11.19
N PRO A 683 23.37 13.44 -11.58
CA PRO A 683 23.59 13.81 -12.97
C PRO A 683 23.43 12.56 -13.84
N SER A 684 22.84 12.70 -15.03
CA SER A 684 22.66 11.55 -15.93
C SER A 684 24.03 10.96 -16.24
N LYS A 685 24.25 9.69 -15.86
CA LYS A 685 25.51 8.97 -16.06
C LYS A 685 25.32 7.94 -17.17
N LEU A 686 26.26 7.89 -18.12
CA LEU A 686 26.36 6.82 -19.10
C LEU A 686 27.57 5.96 -18.75
N ASN A 687 27.36 4.68 -18.50
CA ASN A 687 28.44 3.76 -18.16
C ASN A 687 29.01 3.11 -19.42
N PHE A 688 30.33 3.10 -19.55
CA PHE A 688 31.02 2.50 -20.69
C PHE A 688 32.17 1.59 -20.22
N GLU A 689 32.40 0.51 -20.96
CA GLU A 689 33.51 -0.42 -20.76
C GLU A 689 34.71 -0.01 -21.63
N PHE A 690 35.91 -0.08 -21.04
CA PHE A 690 37.17 0.27 -21.67
C PHE A 690 38.13 -0.92 -21.62
N ARG A 691 38.80 -1.19 -22.74
CA ARG A 691 39.75 -2.29 -22.91
C ARG A 691 41.06 -1.79 -23.50
N ILE A 692 42.15 -1.97 -22.78
CA ILE A 692 43.48 -1.54 -23.19
C ILE A 692 44.36 -2.77 -23.39
N PRO A 693 44.77 -3.09 -24.64
CA PRO A 693 45.61 -4.25 -24.88
C PRO A 693 47.02 -4.03 -24.31
N VAL A 694 47.52 -5.00 -23.55
CA VAL A 694 48.86 -5.00 -22.95
C VAL A 694 49.66 -6.24 -23.38
N GLY A 695 50.98 -6.10 -23.41
CA GLY A 695 51.91 -7.13 -23.90
C GLY A 695 52.29 -8.19 -22.85
N ASP A 696 52.18 -7.87 -21.57
CA ASP A 696 52.48 -8.75 -20.44
C ASP A 696 51.56 -8.44 -19.24
N ASP A 697 51.66 -9.24 -18.19
CA ASP A 697 50.90 -9.15 -16.95
C ASP A 697 51.52 -8.18 -15.91
N ASP A 698 52.65 -7.53 -16.23
CA ASP A 698 53.32 -6.58 -15.34
C ASP A 698 52.58 -5.22 -15.24
N PHE A 699 51.50 -5.00 -16.00
CA PHE A 699 50.77 -3.73 -16.07
C PHE A 699 49.54 -3.72 -15.17
N GLU A 700 49.21 -2.58 -14.58
CA GLU A 700 48.06 -2.46 -13.68
C GLU A 700 47.38 -1.08 -13.76
N LEU A 701 46.15 -1.03 -13.21
CA LEU A 701 45.44 0.21 -12.92
C LEU A 701 45.28 0.34 -11.41
N ASP A 702 45.78 1.45 -10.86
CA ASP A 702 45.62 1.76 -9.43
C ASP A 702 44.33 2.54 -9.22
N ALA A 703 43.54 2.13 -8.23
CA ALA A 703 42.37 2.86 -7.80
C ALA A 703 42.73 3.89 -6.71
N SER A 704 41.98 4.98 -6.61
CA SER A 704 42.10 5.94 -5.50
C SER A 704 41.54 5.35 -4.18
N GLY A 705 42.21 4.34 -3.60
CA GLY A 705 41.82 3.66 -2.36
C GLY A 705 42.53 2.30 -2.20
N SER A 706 42.89 1.90 -0.97
CA SER A 706 43.96 0.91 -0.73
C SER A 706 43.66 -0.58 -1.01
N TRP A 707 42.64 -0.96 -1.80
CA TRP A 707 42.23 -2.38 -1.95
C TRP A 707 41.63 -2.78 -3.32
N SER A 708 41.87 -2.06 -4.43
CA SER A 708 41.19 -2.40 -5.71
C SER A 708 42.02 -2.16 -6.98
N ASP A 709 43.27 -2.61 -6.99
CA ASP A 709 44.11 -2.57 -8.19
C ASP A 709 43.62 -3.62 -9.21
N ARG A 710 43.78 -3.33 -10.50
CA ARG A 710 43.33 -4.21 -11.60
C ARG A 710 44.49 -4.69 -12.45
N GLU A 711 44.75 -5.99 -12.35
CA GLU A 711 45.67 -6.72 -13.23
C GLU A 711 45.03 -7.03 -14.61
N PRO A 712 45.83 -7.35 -15.64
CA PRO A 712 45.32 -7.61 -16.98
C PRO A 712 44.59 -8.96 -17.06
N VAL A 713 43.47 -8.99 -17.77
CA VAL A 713 42.67 -10.20 -18.03
C VAL A 713 42.84 -10.67 -19.46
N ARG A 714 42.77 -12.00 -19.66
CA ARG A 714 42.93 -12.60 -20.99
C ARG A 714 41.56 -12.70 -21.70
N ILE A 715 41.42 -12.05 -22.85
CA ILE A 715 40.24 -12.08 -23.72
C ILE A 715 40.70 -12.49 -25.12
N ASP A 716 40.12 -13.57 -25.67
CA ASP A 716 40.46 -14.12 -26.99
C ASP A 716 41.97 -14.32 -27.22
N GLY A 717 42.68 -14.77 -26.18
CA GLY A 717 44.11 -15.06 -26.22
C GLY A 717 45.03 -13.84 -26.08
N LYS A 718 44.50 -12.63 -25.93
CA LYS A 718 45.27 -11.38 -25.69
C LYS A 718 45.01 -10.84 -24.29
N LEU A 719 45.98 -10.14 -23.71
CA LEU A 719 45.84 -9.51 -22.40
C LEU A 719 45.28 -8.09 -22.54
N TYR A 720 44.34 -7.74 -21.67
CA TYR A 720 43.72 -6.44 -21.60
C TYR A 720 43.63 -5.94 -20.16
N LEU A 721 43.97 -4.68 -19.93
CA LEU A 721 43.46 -3.94 -18.77
C LEU A 721 42.02 -3.53 -19.06
N VAL A 722 41.10 -3.85 -18.16
CA VAL A 722 39.67 -3.59 -18.33
C VAL A 722 39.12 -2.82 -17.15
N PHE A 723 38.43 -1.73 -17.44
CA PHE A 723 37.75 -0.91 -16.43
C PHE A 723 36.46 -0.31 -16.99
N THR A 724 35.64 0.22 -16.09
CA THR A 724 34.42 0.97 -16.45
C THR A 724 34.55 2.42 -16.02
N ALA A 725 34.02 3.33 -16.83
CA ALA A 725 33.91 4.74 -16.47
C ALA A 725 32.54 5.30 -16.82
N ASN A 726 32.12 6.29 -16.05
CA ASN A 726 30.85 6.99 -16.22
C ASN A 726 31.09 8.33 -16.92
N TRP A 727 30.37 8.60 -17.99
CA TRP A 727 30.25 9.94 -18.56
C TRP A 727 29.14 10.70 -17.86
N ILE A 728 29.48 11.87 -17.30
CA ILE A 728 28.55 12.75 -16.62
C ILE A 728 27.99 13.74 -17.64
N VAL A 729 26.73 13.53 -18.06
CA VAL A 729 26.12 14.24 -19.21
C VAL A 729 26.08 15.75 -19.00
N ASN A 730 25.82 16.21 -17.77
CA ASN A 730 25.69 17.64 -17.46
C ASN A 730 27.06 18.34 -17.33
N ASP A 731 28.07 17.63 -16.84
CA ASP A 731 29.38 18.20 -16.50
C ASP A 731 30.39 18.03 -17.64
N HIS A 732 30.02 17.29 -18.69
CA HIS A 732 30.87 16.94 -19.82
C HIS A 732 32.23 16.35 -19.38
N ALA A 733 32.19 15.49 -18.37
CA ALA A 733 33.37 14.92 -17.71
C ALA A 733 33.23 13.41 -17.45
N TRP A 734 34.38 12.75 -17.29
CA TRP A 734 34.47 11.33 -16.94
C TRP A 734 34.69 11.13 -15.44
N GLU A 735 34.11 10.05 -14.91
CA GLU A 735 34.23 9.65 -13.51
C GLU A 735 34.52 8.13 -13.43
N SER A 736 35.62 7.77 -12.79
CA SER A 736 36.00 6.38 -12.47
C SER A 736 37.12 6.39 -11.44
N ASP A 737 37.22 5.33 -10.63
CA ASP A 737 38.23 5.19 -9.57
C ASP A 737 39.68 5.15 -10.10
N PHE A 738 39.85 4.93 -11.40
CA PHE A 738 41.14 4.83 -12.09
C PHE A 738 41.56 6.14 -12.80
N LEU A 739 40.72 7.19 -12.76
CA LEU A 739 40.97 8.44 -13.48
C LEU A 739 41.49 9.53 -12.55
N ASP A 740 42.49 10.27 -13.03
CA ASP A 740 42.91 11.57 -12.48
C ASP A 740 42.32 12.65 -13.40
N GLY A 741 41.14 13.17 -13.03
CA GLY A 741 40.33 14.01 -13.92
C GLY A 741 39.79 13.22 -15.12
N ASN A 742 40.12 13.65 -16.34
CA ASN A 742 39.73 12.97 -17.59
C ASN A 742 40.85 12.09 -18.16
N THR A 743 41.87 11.78 -17.36
CA THR A 743 43.06 11.05 -17.81
C THR A 743 43.21 9.77 -17.01
N LEU A 744 43.32 8.63 -17.70
CA LEU A 744 43.64 7.33 -17.10
C LEU A 744 45.14 7.18 -16.96
N ILE A 745 45.61 6.72 -15.80
CA ILE A 745 47.02 6.46 -15.54
C ILE A 745 47.25 4.95 -15.45
N ILE A 746 48.25 4.46 -16.19
CA ILE A 746 48.63 3.04 -16.21
C ILE A 746 49.99 2.89 -15.53
N TYR A 747 50.06 1.95 -14.60
CA TYR A 747 51.25 1.64 -13.82
C TYR A 747 51.90 0.33 -14.28
N ARG A 748 53.11 0.07 -13.77
CA ARG A 748 53.84 -1.14 -14.06
C ARG A 748 54.70 -1.53 -12.86
N GLU A 749 54.45 -2.69 -12.28
CA GLU A 749 55.23 -3.22 -11.16
C GLU A 749 56.69 -3.52 -11.60
N ARG A 750 57.66 -3.26 -10.70
CA ARG A 750 59.02 -3.81 -10.82
C ARG A 750 59.24 -4.88 -9.77
N PHE A 751 59.54 -6.09 -10.24
CA PHE A 751 59.77 -7.35 -9.51
C PHE A 751 60.78 -7.35 -8.33
N PHE A 752 61.31 -6.21 -7.85
CA PHE A 752 62.26 -6.19 -6.73
C PHE A 752 62.14 -5.05 -5.70
N ASN A 753 61.09 -4.21 -5.71
CA ASN A 753 60.76 -3.34 -4.55
C ASN A 753 59.36 -2.73 -4.69
N LYS A 754 58.40 -3.15 -3.85
CA LYS A 754 56.98 -2.71 -3.78
C LYS A 754 56.75 -1.26 -3.31
N ALA A 755 57.73 -0.38 -3.45
CA ALA A 755 57.65 0.95 -2.83
C ALA A 755 57.44 2.10 -3.84
N TRP A 756 57.54 1.86 -5.16
CA TRP A 756 57.57 2.94 -6.16
C TRP A 756 57.01 2.45 -7.51
N ASP A 757 55.68 2.41 -7.67
CA ASP A 757 55.05 2.18 -8.97
C ASP A 757 55.33 3.38 -9.87
N LYS A 758 55.90 3.12 -11.05
CA LYS A 758 56.27 4.18 -11.97
C LYS A 758 55.17 4.31 -13.02
N LYS A 759 54.53 5.49 -13.07
CA LYS A 759 53.61 5.89 -14.16
C LYS A 759 54.22 5.51 -15.51
N HIS A 760 53.52 4.67 -16.26
CA HIS A 760 53.99 4.11 -17.53
C HIS A 760 53.34 4.77 -18.75
N ALA A 761 52.04 5.05 -18.67
CA ALA A 761 51.29 5.72 -19.72
C ALA A 761 50.12 6.53 -19.15
N GLU A 762 49.72 7.57 -19.88
CA GLU A 762 48.55 8.39 -19.62
C GLU A 762 47.62 8.33 -20.84
N VAL A 763 46.32 8.19 -20.61
CA VAL A 763 45.32 8.05 -21.68
C VAL A 763 44.19 9.02 -21.45
N GLU A 764 44.07 10.00 -22.34
CA GLU A 764 42.93 10.92 -22.36
C GLU A 764 41.64 10.16 -22.69
N MET A 765 40.59 10.37 -21.91
CA MET A 765 39.30 9.72 -22.09
C MET A 765 38.58 10.20 -23.37
N PRO A 766 37.63 9.42 -23.95
CA PRO A 766 36.97 9.79 -25.20
C PRO A 766 36.23 11.13 -25.14
N THR A 767 36.21 11.84 -26.26
CA THR A 767 35.48 13.10 -26.40
C THR A 767 33.97 12.88 -26.51
N GLU A 768 33.18 13.93 -26.22
CA GLU A 768 31.71 13.90 -26.33
C GLU A 768 31.21 13.41 -27.71
N LEU A 769 31.94 13.71 -28.79
CA LEU A 769 31.60 13.24 -30.13
C LEU A 769 31.62 11.71 -30.24
N LEU A 770 32.58 11.04 -29.60
CA LEU A 770 32.67 9.58 -29.56
C LEU A 770 31.58 8.98 -28.68
N ILE A 771 31.17 9.68 -27.63
CA ILE A 771 30.09 9.26 -26.71
C ILE A 771 28.74 9.28 -27.43
N LYS A 772 28.46 10.34 -28.21
CA LYS A 772 27.25 10.41 -29.05
C LYS A 772 27.17 9.25 -30.05
N ARG A 773 28.32 8.78 -30.56
CA ARG A 773 28.37 7.59 -31.42
C ARG A 773 28.16 6.30 -30.63
N ALA A 774 28.72 6.21 -29.42
CA ALA A 774 28.58 5.06 -28.53
C ALA A 774 27.12 4.80 -28.13
N GLN A 775 26.32 5.85 -27.96
CA GLN A 775 24.89 5.74 -27.67
C GLN A 775 24.06 5.11 -28.81
N LEU A 776 24.61 5.02 -30.02
CA LEU A 776 23.97 4.36 -31.16
C LEU A 776 24.31 2.86 -31.24
N CYS A 777 25.24 2.38 -30.42
CA CYS A 777 25.64 0.97 -30.34
C CYS A 777 24.76 0.23 -29.33
N SER A 778 24.53 -1.06 -29.57
CA SER A 778 23.75 -1.89 -28.63
C SER A 778 24.53 -2.15 -27.34
N TYR A 779 25.85 -2.32 -27.45
CA TYR A 779 26.75 -2.43 -26.31
C TYR A 779 28.15 -1.85 -26.66
N PRO A 780 28.33 -0.53 -26.42
CA PRO A 780 29.57 0.16 -26.78
C PRO A 780 30.75 -0.23 -25.87
N VAL A 781 31.85 -0.65 -26.48
CA VAL A 781 33.14 -0.90 -25.80
C VAL A 781 34.24 -0.08 -26.46
N PHE A 782 35.01 0.66 -25.66
CA PHE A 782 36.14 1.45 -26.14
C PHE A 782 37.44 0.65 -26.05
N TYR A 783 38.13 0.50 -27.18
CA TYR A 783 39.44 -0.14 -27.28
C TYR A 783 40.54 0.88 -27.54
N SER A 784 41.62 0.84 -26.77
CA SER A 784 42.78 1.68 -27.07
C SER A 784 43.69 1.06 -28.13
N THR A 785 44.37 1.91 -28.89
CA THR A 785 45.45 1.51 -29.82
C THR A 785 46.61 2.51 -29.76
N PRO A 786 47.87 2.07 -29.89
CA PRO A 786 48.35 0.67 -30.04
C PRO A 786 48.41 -0.14 -28.72
N THR A 787 48.76 -1.43 -28.81
CA THR A 787 49.06 -2.29 -27.64
C THR A 787 50.26 -1.77 -26.85
N ILE A 788 50.13 -1.69 -25.53
CA ILE A 788 51.19 -1.25 -24.62
C ILE A 788 52.17 -2.39 -24.40
N ASN A 789 53.45 -2.17 -24.67
CA ASN A 789 54.51 -3.16 -24.49
C ASN A 789 55.63 -2.63 -23.59
N LYS A 790 56.36 -3.56 -22.95
CA LYS A 790 57.50 -3.30 -22.05
C LYS A 790 58.53 -2.26 -22.52
N GLY A 791 58.76 -2.15 -23.84
CA GLY A 791 59.75 -1.24 -24.44
C GLY A 791 59.22 0.15 -24.84
N THR A 792 57.92 0.40 -24.69
CA THR A 792 57.27 1.64 -25.12
C THR A 792 57.16 2.59 -23.94
N SER A 793 57.75 3.79 -24.02
CA SER A 793 57.58 4.83 -22.99
C SER A 793 56.61 5.90 -23.50
N ASN A 794 55.57 6.21 -22.72
CA ASN A 794 54.54 7.22 -23.04
C ASN A 794 53.90 7.05 -24.44
N PRO A 795 53.29 5.89 -24.74
CA PRO A 795 52.57 5.72 -26.00
C PRO A 795 51.37 6.69 -26.07
N ILE A 796 51.21 7.38 -27.19
CA ILE A 796 49.97 8.15 -27.47
C ILE A 796 48.90 7.15 -27.85
N LEU A 797 47.91 6.96 -26.98
CA LEU A 797 46.79 6.05 -27.21
C LEU A 797 45.59 6.79 -27.81
N SER A 798 44.88 6.11 -28.70
CA SER A 798 43.60 6.57 -29.26
C SER A 798 42.49 5.54 -29.01
N TRP A 799 41.28 6.04 -28.76
CA TRP A 799 40.11 5.21 -28.52
C TRP A 799 39.36 4.88 -29.81
N ASN A 800 39.11 3.59 -30.01
CA ASN A 800 38.26 3.07 -31.06
C ASN A 800 37.02 2.43 -30.43
N LEU A 801 35.85 2.90 -30.83
CA LEU A 801 34.57 2.35 -30.39
C LEU A 801 34.22 1.07 -31.18
N ARG A 802 33.78 0.04 -30.47
CA ARG A 802 33.23 -1.21 -31.05
C ARG A 802 31.88 -1.53 -30.42
N ASP A 803 30.99 -2.12 -31.22
CA ASP A 803 29.71 -2.67 -30.75
C ASP A 803 29.89 -4.17 -30.50
N GLU A 804 29.92 -4.59 -29.24
CA GLU A 804 30.25 -5.97 -28.85
C GLU A 804 28.98 -6.73 -28.45
N VAL A 805 28.90 -8.04 -28.71
CA VAL A 805 27.69 -8.82 -28.39
C VAL A 805 27.62 -9.21 -26.90
N LYS A 806 28.76 -9.20 -26.18
CA LYS A 806 28.85 -9.67 -24.79
C LYS A 806 29.71 -8.76 -23.90
N PRO A 807 29.16 -8.22 -22.79
CA PRO A 807 29.90 -7.59 -21.70
C PRO A 807 30.92 -8.52 -21.03
N ILE A 808 31.95 -7.97 -20.39
CA ILE A 808 32.91 -8.79 -19.63
C ILE A 808 32.27 -9.50 -18.43
N HIS A 809 31.26 -8.92 -17.78
CA HIS A 809 30.52 -9.56 -16.68
C HIS A 809 29.70 -10.79 -17.11
N LYS A 810 29.65 -11.11 -18.41
CA LYS A 810 29.07 -12.35 -18.96
C LYS A 810 30.11 -13.29 -19.56
N LEU A 811 31.39 -12.93 -19.51
CA LEU A 811 32.51 -13.72 -20.03
C LEU A 811 33.27 -14.46 -18.92
N PHE A 812 32.97 -14.18 -17.64
CA PHE A 812 33.53 -14.83 -16.45
C PHE A 812 32.44 -15.30 -15.51
#